data_AF-A0A926ELG1-F1
#
_entry.id   AF-A0A926ELG1-F1
#
_cell.length_a   1.000
_cell.length_b   1.000
_cell.length_c   1.000
_cell.angle_alpha   90.00
_cell.angle_beta   90.00
_cell.angle_gamma   90.00
#
_symmetry.space_group_name_H-M   'P 1'
#
loop_
_entity.id
_entity.type
_entity.pdbx_description
1 polymer ?
#
loop_
_entity_poly.entity_id
_entity_poly.type
_entity_poly.pdbx_seq_one_letter_code
_entity_poly.pdbx_strand_id
1 'polypeptide(L)'
;MANQPSSKKSLAVIIAVMFLVMTLVTGVLAVISSDRAGVKQENSSSDLSEESENESGDDPADDIEELPVQEEEPPEPEEEPVFFNVPNEMRGVMLVAGRDFMTSESDSEETLASQIDTALTKAKELGMNSIIIDTKYYDDVLFTSSVLPMAPAAMDCTRYITDKAREMDLYVYASYDVSDISDSSGNHVKAASADGDTLDMIAQAIGEFVETYEPDGVLLNNYYNQADEHTYANYNQNGGGIGYYNYLRQVPQAMITTAKQAVRSRAPGTQVGLLADAVWENNLANPMGSQTETQFTALGIGNADTKLYVEQGLVDFVMVKNFGSTTEKEANFTNVAQWWADTASEAGIPVYMMHAVSKAGSGETGWYAPDELTQQVIAMEKIGLTDGSAFDSLKALSANVGSGVSTMLSYMNDKIEAEHILTQLALAKPALLEFKTKEPTVTFSGASDPTFEVTLNGEKIPTNENGYFTILEDLQPGLNTFKIAHKGRQYTYNITRDVQILKEVTPVGSINVDGGMAVSISALAYENATVSATINGQTVPLTISEESGDDTDRDSQYKLFTGTFTAPSASQSAVKLGNIVVSGTSEGTTMSLEGASVTVNKKAELGDGSVVQVIAEQAETFPVKSLNDNSSAAYYPLPKGTVDMTYGDEIIYKDGKKTYSYWKLQSGVRVYSSDITTGGSMPDNNGITGMSIKSSGAYTTVRLTTGQKIPYLVEYNGSQITFKFQYTSTVPKSQSLSNNLLFTDANWDGSNLTLKLKRSGGFLGYKAYYEDSELVFRFNNSPGGLSGARIVVDPGHGGDDPGALGFYPGQDEKDINLAVAKKLVAVLQDEGATVKMLSPGTTMADRMATARTFNPQVLVSIHCNSSVNSSATGSESYYFYSFQKALASNVSSGIAKALNTDNRGGKSGLYYMTRESQFACTLAELGFLTNEDEYTRLIRSKTQTKIANGIANAINSYLAGVGSGGGSYDEDEEEEDYEDEESEESGNDGEVTDITLDDSKITIQVDETYRLDYEIEPSNAGNQEVTWSSSNKAIATVSSSGRVTGIKEGTCKITVKTRDGGYTDSCTVTVGPGGGNAKIQDITISGSDTVEVGKVISLTAKLSPSNADPSKVSWESGDTSIATVTSSGKVKGVKEGTVKITALADDGGDAYDRITITVKASSGSSSGEGDIVLDSSEVTMDKGDTYDLFAEVSGNFSGQVVWKSKDTDVVTVKVDPTDSRYATITGVDRGWARITASSSDGKYVAYCEFTIE
;
A
#
# COMPACT_ATOMS: atom_id res chain seq x y z
N MET A 1 8.21 -52.62 10.26
CA MET A 1 9.17 -53.22 9.29
C MET A 1 9.64 -52.06 8.41
N ALA A 2 10.84 -51.52 8.63
CA ALA A 2 12.09 -51.85 7.91
C ALA A 2 12.03 -51.45 6.42
N ASN A 3 12.96 -50.70 5.82
CA ASN A 3 14.23 -50.09 6.27
C ASN A 3 14.59 -48.89 5.35
N GLN A 4 15.40 -47.93 5.81
CA GLN A 4 16.18 -46.99 4.96
C GLN A 4 17.55 -47.66 4.56
N PRO A 5 18.45 -47.13 3.66
CA PRO A 5 18.81 -45.69 3.48
C PRO A 5 19.40 -45.17 2.11
N SER A 6 19.61 -43.84 2.05
CA SER A 6 20.72 -43.04 1.45
C SER A 6 21.45 -43.35 0.10
N SER A 7 21.49 -42.32 -0.76
CA SER A 7 22.66 -41.71 -1.47
C SER A 7 23.45 -42.42 -2.60
N LYS A 8 23.64 -41.69 -3.72
CA LYS A 8 24.84 -41.49 -4.62
C LYS A 8 24.35 -40.77 -5.90
N LYS A 9 24.94 -39.66 -6.40
CA LYS A 9 26.27 -39.36 -6.96
C LYS A 9 26.57 -39.92 -8.38
N SER A 10 26.87 -38.97 -9.27
CA SER A 10 27.86 -38.93 -10.39
C SER A 10 27.63 -39.65 -11.74
N LEU A 11 27.38 -38.81 -12.77
CA LEU A 11 28.29 -38.43 -13.88
C LEU A 11 28.75 -39.46 -14.94
N ALA A 12 28.50 -39.12 -16.22
CA ALA A 12 29.18 -39.60 -17.45
C ALA A 12 28.80 -38.70 -18.66
N VAL A 13 29.54 -38.56 -19.78
CA VAL A 13 31.00 -38.47 -20.07
C VAL A 13 31.21 -38.00 -21.55
N ILE A 14 32.46 -37.68 -21.97
CA ILE A 14 33.03 -37.37 -23.33
C ILE A 14 33.32 -35.85 -23.54
N ILE A 15 34.56 -35.29 -23.55
CA ILE A 15 35.86 -35.57 -24.27
C ILE A 15 35.84 -34.96 -25.71
N ALA A 16 36.81 -34.17 -26.21
CA ALA A 16 38.25 -34.03 -25.90
C ALA A 16 38.81 -32.58 -25.91
N VAL A 17 40.04 -32.43 -25.43
CA VAL A 17 40.87 -31.20 -25.27
C VAL A 17 42.24 -31.42 -25.92
N MET A 18 42.97 -30.36 -26.32
CA MET A 18 44.46 -30.17 -26.35
C MET A 18 44.85 -29.01 -27.30
N PHE A 19 45.87 -28.15 -27.10
CA PHE A 19 46.82 -27.92 -25.98
C PHE A 19 47.66 -26.61 -26.16
N LEU A 20 48.03 -25.97 -25.03
CA LEU A 20 49.40 -25.49 -24.66
C LEU A 20 50.07 -24.20 -25.24
N VAL A 21 50.74 -23.47 -24.32
CA VAL A 21 52.03 -22.71 -24.39
C VAL A 21 51.99 -21.18 -24.10
N MET A 22 52.94 -20.80 -23.24
CA MET A 22 53.31 -19.49 -22.69
C MET A 22 54.24 -18.62 -23.58
N THR A 23 54.06 -17.29 -23.49
CA THR A 23 55.04 -16.16 -23.52
C THR A 23 56.31 -16.14 -24.40
N LEU A 24 56.54 -14.97 -25.04
CA LEU A 24 57.79 -14.15 -25.20
C LEU A 24 57.40 -12.87 -25.99
N VAL A 25 57.46 -11.60 -25.53
CA VAL A 25 58.55 -10.72 -25.01
C VAL A 25 59.24 -9.88 -26.11
N THR A 26 59.35 -8.55 -25.85
CA THR A 26 60.11 -7.46 -26.56
C THR A 26 59.74 -7.14 -28.03
N GLY A 27 59.68 -5.88 -28.51
CA GLY A 27 59.79 -4.56 -27.86
C GLY A 27 60.99 -3.71 -28.32
N VAL A 28 60.73 -2.49 -28.85
CA VAL A 28 61.63 -1.31 -29.04
C VAL A 28 60.69 -0.09 -29.13
N LEU A 29 60.60 0.82 -28.13
CA LEU A 29 61.45 1.99 -27.82
C LEU A 29 61.49 3.04 -28.96
N ALA A 30 60.77 4.17 -28.91
CA ALA A 30 60.85 5.34 -27.99
C ALA A 30 61.81 6.46 -28.49
N VAL A 31 61.49 7.72 -28.16
CA VAL A 31 62.42 8.87 -27.87
C VAL A 31 61.55 10.12 -27.52
N ILE A 32 61.57 10.61 -26.26
CA ILE A 32 62.13 11.92 -25.76
C ILE A 32 61.32 13.15 -26.26
N SER A 33 60.97 14.22 -25.51
CA SER A 33 61.37 14.84 -24.21
C SER A 33 60.14 15.55 -23.61
N SER A 34 59.80 15.53 -22.32
CA SER A 34 60.48 16.05 -21.11
C SER A 34 60.50 17.59 -20.91
N ASP A 35 59.80 18.00 -19.84
CA ASP A 35 60.16 19.02 -18.83
C ASP A 35 59.80 20.52 -18.95
N ARG A 36 59.11 20.97 -17.88
CA ARG A 36 59.11 22.29 -17.18
C ARG A 36 58.31 23.44 -17.82
N ALA A 37 57.39 24.14 -17.13
CA ALA A 37 57.27 24.65 -15.76
C ALA A 37 57.90 26.04 -15.52
N GLY A 38 57.08 27.00 -15.06
CA GLY A 38 57.43 28.39 -14.73
C GLY A 38 56.24 29.34 -15.00
N VAL A 39 55.28 29.61 -14.09
CA VAL A 39 55.33 30.29 -12.77
C VAL A 39 55.32 31.84 -12.85
N LYS A 40 54.26 32.42 -12.24
CA LYS A 40 54.12 33.77 -11.60
C LYS A 40 53.62 35.03 -12.37
N GLN A 41 52.51 35.55 -11.80
CA GLN A 41 52.21 36.92 -11.31
C GLN A 41 52.14 38.14 -12.25
N GLU A 42 50.93 38.75 -12.22
CA GLU A 42 50.61 40.17 -11.94
C GLU A 42 51.30 41.34 -12.70
N ASN A 43 50.44 42.10 -13.41
CA ASN A 43 50.34 43.57 -13.40
C ASN A 43 51.61 44.44 -13.33
N SER A 44 51.86 45.28 -14.35
CA SER A 44 51.23 46.62 -14.42
C SER A 44 51.75 47.58 -15.52
N SER A 45 50.79 48.22 -16.22
CA SER A 45 50.70 49.63 -16.66
C SER A 45 51.69 50.33 -17.64
N SER A 46 51.07 51.20 -18.46
CA SER A 46 51.56 52.47 -19.09
C SER A 46 52.43 52.37 -20.36
N ASP A 47 52.29 53.21 -21.41
CA ASP A 47 51.31 54.29 -21.68
C ASP A 47 51.28 54.73 -23.19
N LEU A 48 50.24 55.49 -23.58
CA LEU A 48 50.17 56.54 -24.65
C LEU A 48 50.36 56.27 -26.19
N SER A 49 49.21 56.27 -26.90
CA SER A 49 48.75 57.19 -27.98
C SER A 49 49.53 57.57 -29.28
N GLU A 50 48.76 57.48 -30.40
CA GLU A 50 48.56 58.44 -31.52
C GLU A 50 49.36 58.43 -32.87
N GLU A 51 48.57 58.28 -33.95
CA GLU A 51 48.58 58.86 -35.33
C GLU A 51 49.81 58.84 -36.26
N SER A 52 49.62 58.35 -37.51
CA SER A 52 49.32 59.20 -38.71
C SER A 52 49.41 58.43 -40.06
N GLU A 53 48.85 58.99 -41.14
CA GLU A 53 48.55 58.31 -42.41
C GLU A 53 49.52 58.59 -43.61
N ASN A 54 49.49 57.64 -44.56
CA ASN A 54 49.41 57.80 -46.03
C ASN A 54 50.57 58.16 -47.00
N GLU A 55 50.47 57.47 -48.16
CA GLU A 55 50.91 57.74 -49.56
C GLU A 55 52.39 57.99 -49.94
N SER A 56 52.98 57.08 -50.75
CA SER A 56 52.95 57.16 -52.23
C SER A 56 54.01 56.28 -52.96
N GLY A 57 53.64 55.67 -54.10
CA GLY A 57 54.52 55.57 -55.29
C GLY A 57 55.28 54.26 -55.65
N ASP A 58 55.04 53.80 -56.88
CA ASP A 58 55.85 52.96 -57.81
C ASP A 58 55.97 51.41 -57.65
N ASP A 59 55.94 50.75 -58.83
CA ASP A 59 55.91 49.31 -59.15
C ASP A 59 57.00 49.03 -60.22
N PRO A 60 57.74 47.90 -60.22
CA PRO A 60 57.29 46.71 -60.98
C PRO A 60 57.64 45.31 -60.38
N ALA A 61 56.61 44.47 -60.28
CA ALA A 61 56.57 43.04 -60.65
C ALA A 61 57.58 42.01 -60.07
N ASP A 62 57.05 41.07 -59.27
CA ASP A 62 57.31 39.61 -59.35
C ASP A 62 56.14 38.86 -58.67
N ASP A 63 55.58 37.82 -59.30
CA ASP A 63 54.35 37.13 -58.83
C ASP A 63 54.60 36.24 -57.60
N ILE A 64 54.01 36.60 -56.46
CA ILE A 64 53.71 35.72 -55.33
C ILE A 64 52.29 36.06 -54.85
N GLU A 65 51.36 35.12 -54.95
CA GLU A 65 49.97 35.30 -54.50
C GLU A 65 49.91 35.38 -52.96
N GLU A 66 49.68 36.57 -52.41
CA GLU A 66 49.14 36.74 -51.05
C GLU A 66 47.60 36.74 -51.05
N LEU A 67 47.06 36.43 -49.87
CA LEU A 67 45.67 36.01 -49.64
C LEU A 67 44.64 37.14 -49.86
N PRO A 68 43.44 36.84 -50.38
CA PRO A 68 42.34 37.79 -50.40
C PRO A 68 41.79 38.01 -48.98
N VAL A 69 41.45 39.26 -48.68
CA VAL A 69 40.71 39.67 -47.48
C VAL A 69 39.29 39.11 -47.57
N GLN A 70 38.82 38.39 -46.54
CA GLN A 70 37.40 38.12 -46.38
C GLN A 70 36.69 39.40 -45.93
N GLU A 71 35.65 39.79 -46.67
CA GLU A 71 34.60 40.66 -46.11
C GLU A 71 33.95 39.90 -44.94
N GLU A 72 33.72 40.55 -43.81
CA GLU A 72 32.87 39.98 -42.76
C GLU A 72 31.44 39.92 -43.32
N GLU A 73 30.91 38.71 -43.51
CA GLU A 73 29.50 38.51 -43.83
C GLU A 73 28.64 39.13 -42.71
N PRO A 74 27.51 39.79 -43.04
CA PRO A 74 26.58 40.22 -42.02
C PRO A 74 26.12 39.00 -41.21
N PRO A 75 25.89 39.13 -39.88
CA PRO A 75 25.34 38.02 -39.11
C PRO A 75 24.05 37.53 -39.76
N GLU A 76 23.93 36.21 -39.92
CA GLU A 76 22.72 35.60 -40.46
C GLU A 76 21.51 36.11 -39.65
N PRO A 77 20.39 36.46 -40.32
CA PRO A 77 19.20 36.88 -39.62
C PRO A 77 18.73 35.74 -38.70
N GLU A 78 18.47 36.05 -37.42
CA GLU A 78 17.84 35.09 -36.51
C GLU A 78 16.54 34.57 -37.17
N GLU A 79 16.47 33.27 -37.47
CA GLU A 79 15.29 32.67 -38.10
C GLU A 79 14.06 32.93 -37.24
N GLU A 80 12.96 33.39 -37.86
CA GLU A 80 11.71 33.59 -37.11
C GLU A 80 11.24 32.25 -36.53
N PRO A 81 10.80 32.21 -35.25
CA PRO A 81 10.42 30.97 -34.60
C PRO A 81 9.24 30.32 -35.33
N VAL A 82 9.47 29.09 -35.83
CA VAL A 82 8.46 28.30 -36.50
C VAL A 82 7.41 27.80 -35.50
N PHE A 83 6.14 28.12 -35.74
CA PHE A 83 5.01 27.62 -34.95
C PHE A 83 4.29 26.51 -35.70
N PHE A 84 4.18 25.33 -35.08
CA PHE A 84 3.44 24.19 -35.64
C PHE A 84 1.99 24.16 -35.14
N ASN A 85 1.06 23.80 -36.03
CA ASN A 85 -0.34 23.56 -35.68
C ASN A 85 -0.51 22.13 -35.13
N VAL A 86 -0.36 21.95 -33.82
CA VAL A 86 -0.39 20.62 -33.17
C VAL A 86 -1.62 20.40 -32.30
N PRO A 87 -2.12 19.16 -32.17
CA PRO A 87 -3.05 18.78 -31.12
C PRO A 87 -2.34 18.73 -29.76
N ASN A 88 -3.05 19.06 -28.67
CA ASN A 88 -2.55 18.88 -27.30
C ASN A 88 -2.35 17.39 -26.92
N GLU A 89 -3.20 16.53 -27.48
CA GLU A 89 -3.16 15.07 -27.40
C GLU A 89 -3.62 14.56 -28.77
N MET A 90 -2.79 13.82 -29.50
CA MET A 90 -3.19 13.27 -30.79
C MET A 90 -4.23 12.15 -30.60
N ARG A 91 -5.34 12.27 -31.31
CA ARG A 91 -6.34 11.21 -31.50
C ARG A 91 -6.49 11.00 -32.99
N GLY A 92 -5.47 10.38 -33.57
CA GLY A 92 -5.29 10.20 -35.00
C GLY A 92 -5.97 8.95 -35.54
N VAL A 93 -6.50 9.02 -36.75
CA VAL A 93 -6.95 7.83 -37.47
C VAL A 93 -6.46 7.85 -38.91
N MET A 94 -5.94 6.70 -39.37
CA MET A 94 -5.45 6.57 -40.74
C MET A 94 -6.60 6.28 -41.71
N LEU A 95 -6.59 7.00 -42.84
CA LEU A 95 -7.48 6.79 -43.98
C LEU A 95 -6.68 6.15 -45.12
N VAL A 96 -7.01 4.91 -45.46
CA VAL A 96 -6.31 4.11 -46.48
C VAL A 96 -7.20 3.88 -47.70
N ALA A 97 -6.71 4.25 -48.89
CA ALA A 97 -7.43 4.00 -50.14
C ALA A 97 -7.61 2.49 -50.42
N GLY A 98 -8.70 2.11 -51.06
CA GLY A 98 -9.13 0.71 -51.20
C GLY A 98 -9.67 0.07 -49.91
N ARG A 99 -9.51 0.71 -48.74
CA ARG A 99 -10.05 0.24 -47.46
C ARG A 99 -11.18 1.13 -46.96
N ASP A 100 -10.85 2.40 -46.69
CA ASP A 100 -11.67 3.41 -46.02
C ASP A 100 -12.41 4.31 -47.04
N PHE A 101 -11.76 4.61 -48.16
CA PHE A 101 -12.29 5.32 -49.33
C PHE A 101 -11.68 4.75 -50.62
N MET A 102 -12.14 5.21 -51.78
CA MET A 102 -11.79 4.68 -53.11
C MET A 102 -11.93 3.14 -53.16
N THR A 103 -13.13 2.66 -52.82
CA THR A 103 -13.40 1.21 -52.72
C THR A 103 -13.55 0.51 -54.08
N SER A 104 -13.61 1.27 -55.18
CA SER A 104 -13.49 0.79 -56.56
C SER A 104 -12.65 1.75 -57.42
N GLU A 105 -11.84 1.20 -58.34
CA GLU A 105 -11.12 1.95 -59.38
C GLU A 105 -12.06 2.66 -60.38
N SER A 106 -13.36 2.37 -60.32
CA SER A 106 -14.39 2.99 -61.15
C SER A 106 -15.26 4.01 -60.37
N ASP A 107 -14.88 4.40 -59.16
CA ASP A 107 -15.66 5.34 -58.36
C ASP A 107 -15.67 6.73 -59.02
N SER A 108 -16.87 7.30 -59.18
CA SER A 108 -17.04 8.66 -59.72
C SER A 108 -16.63 9.72 -58.71
N GLU A 109 -16.38 10.94 -59.17
CA GLU A 109 -16.10 12.11 -58.31
C GLU A 109 -17.13 12.25 -57.16
N GLU A 110 -18.43 12.18 -57.46
CA GLU A 110 -19.52 12.21 -56.46
C GLU A 110 -19.46 11.03 -55.48
N THR A 111 -19.02 9.85 -55.92
CA THR A 111 -18.87 8.66 -55.08
C THR A 111 -17.67 8.79 -54.14
N LEU A 112 -16.53 9.27 -54.65
CA LEU A 112 -15.32 9.50 -53.86
C LEU A 112 -15.54 10.58 -52.78
N ALA A 113 -16.14 11.71 -53.14
CA ALA A 113 -16.54 12.75 -52.19
C ALA A 113 -17.41 12.16 -51.06
N SER A 114 -18.46 11.42 -51.42
CA SER A 114 -19.38 10.80 -50.46
C SER A 114 -18.71 9.78 -49.53
N GLN A 115 -17.77 8.97 -50.05
CA GLN A 115 -16.97 8.05 -49.24
C GLN A 115 -16.06 8.82 -48.25
N ILE A 116 -15.37 9.87 -48.71
CA ILE A 116 -14.50 10.70 -47.88
C ILE A 116 -15.30 11.46 -46.80
N ASP A 117 -16.39 12.13 -47.16
CA ASP A 117 -17.27 12.83 -46.22
C ASP A 117 -17.81 11.87 -45.14
N THR A 118 -18.18 10.64 -45.53
CA THR A 118 -18.61 9.59 -44.61
C THR A 118 -17.47 9.17 -43.67
N ALA A 119 -16.25 9.00 -44.19
CA ALA A 119 -15.09 8.64 -43.40
C ALA A 119 -14.71 9.73 -42.37
N LEU A 120 -14.66 11.00 -42.79
CA LEU A 120 -14.35 12.14 -41.92
C LEU A 120 -15.44 12.36 -40.84
N THR A 121 -16.72 12.23 -41.23
CA THR A 121 -17.84 12.22 -40.27
C THR A 121 -17.67 11.10 -39.26
N LYS A 122 -17.29 9.89 -39.71
CA LYS A 122 -17.12 8.75 -38.82
C LYS A 122 -15.94 8.90 -37.86
N ALA A 123 -14.84 9.50 -38.31
CA ALA A 123 -13.71 9.86 -37.45
C ALA A 123 -14.15 10.80 -36.31
N LYS A 124 -14.93 11.86 -36.61
CA LYS A 124 -15.51 12.75 -35.61
C LYS A 124 -16.46 12.05 -34.64
N GLU A 125 -17.35 11.18 -35.13
CA GLU A 125 -18.25 10.39 -34.26
C GLU A 125 -17.48 9.51 -33.25
N LEU A 126 -16.29 9.04 -33.63
CA LEU A 126 -15.40 8.25 -32.78
C LEU A 126 -14.51 9.11 -31.88
N GLY A 127 -14.65 10.44 -31.91
CA GLY A 127 -13.88 11.37 -31.07
C GLY A 127 -12.44 11.59 -31.54
N MET A 128 -12.12 11.29 -32.80
CA MET A 128 -10.81 11.58 -33.39
C MET A 128 -10.67 13.07 -33.68
N ASN A 129 -9.45 13.60 -33.50
CA ASN A 129 -9.12 15.00 -33.75
C ASN A 129 -8.14 15.19 -34.92
N SER A 130 -7.47 14.12 -35.36
CA SER A 130 -6.45 14.16 -36.41
C SER A 130 -6.73 13.09 -37.47
N ILE A 131 -6.51 13.44 -38.73
CA ILE A 131 -6.61 12.55 -39.88
C ILE A 131 -5.20 12.28 -40.41
N ILE A 132 -4.86 11.01 -40.64
CA ILE A 132 -3.60 10.62 -41.27
C ILE A 132 -3.95 10.08 -42.66
N ILE A 133 -3.66 10.84 -43.70
CA ILE A 133 -3.87 10.42 -45.09
C ILE A 133 -2.77 9.42 -45.44
N ASP A 134 -3.11 8.18 -45.79
CA ASP A 134 -2.16 7.32 -46.48
C ASP A 134 -2.10 7.72 -47.96
N THR A 135 -0.97 8.28 -48.42
CA THR A 135 -0.90 8.91 -49.76
C THR A 135 -0.69 7.93 -50.91
N LYS A 136 -0.74 6.62 -50.65
CA LYS A 136 -0.51 5.56 -51.65
C LYS A 136 -1.79 4.85 -52.05
N TYR A 137 -1.86 4.47 -53.32
CA TYR A 137 -2.79 3.44 -53.81
C TYR A 137 -1.99 2.42 -54.62
N TYR A 138 -1.65 1.30 -53.99
CA TYR A 138 -0.60 0.39 -54.46
C TYR A 138 0.71 1.17 -54.73
N ASP A 139 1.25 1.09 -55.95
CA ASP A 139 2.50 1.74 -56.33
C ASP A 139 2.31 3.22 -56.74
N ASP A 140 1.07 3.68 -57.00
CA ASP A 140 0.78 5.06 -57.42
C ASP A 140 0.56 6.01 -56.21
N VAL A 141 0.68 7.32 -56.43
CA VAL A 141 0.36 8.35 -55.42
C VAL A 141 -1.06 8.91 -55.56
N LEU A 142 -1.67 9.29 -54.45
CA LEU A 142 -3.03 9.87 -54.35
C LEU A 142 -3.07 11.40 -54.40
N PHE A 143 -1.94 12.03 -54.71
CA PHE A 143 -1.78 13.46 -54.84
C PHE A 143 -1.32 13.85 -56.24
N THR A 144 -1.61 15.08 -56.64
CA THR A 144 -1.11 15.70 -57.86
C THR A 144 0.42 15.83 -57.76
N SER A 145 1.15 15.16 -58.65
CA SER A 145 2.61 15.24 -58.73
C SER A 145 3.07 15.53 -60.17
N SER A 146 4.10 16.36 -60.34
CA SER A 146 4.73 16.54 -61.64
C SER A 146 5.77 15.45 -61.97
N VAL A 147 6.20 14.70 -60.94
CA VAL A 147 7.30 13.73 -61.02
C VAL A 147 6.87 12.28 -60.79
N LEU A 148 5.91 12.00 -59.90
CA LEU A 148 5.49 10.62 -59.55
C LEU A 148 4.21 10.17 -60.29
N PRO A 149 4.07 8.87 -60.64
CA PRO A 149 2.82 8.33 -61.18
C PRO A 149 1.64 8.46 -60.22
N MET A 150 0.54 9.03 -60.73
CA MET A 150 -0.68 9.31 -59.96
C MET A 150 -1.72 8.21 -60.18
N ALA A 151 -2.43 7.86 -59.10
CA ALA A 151 -3.49 6.86 -59.11
C ALA A 151 -4.66 7.32 -60.03
N PRO A 152 -5.42 6.38 -60.63
CA PRO A 152 -6.52 6.68 -61.55
C PRO A 152 -7.80 7.19 -60.85
N ALA A 153 -7.66 8.10 -59.89
CA ALA A 153 -8.77 8.70 -59.16
C ALA A 153 -9.52 9.74 -60.02
N ALA A 154 -10.84 9.85 -59.81
CA ALA A 154 -11.67 10.85 -60.51
C ALA A 154 -11.53 12.28 -59.94
N MET A 155 -10.75 12.46 -58.86
CA MET A 155 -10.45 13.74 -58.20
C MET A 155 -9.07 13.70 -57.53
N ASP A 156 -8.56 14.86 -57.13
CA ASP A 156 -7.46 14.95 -56.17
C ASP A 156 -7.99 14.63 -54.75
N CYS A 157 -7.94 13.35 -54.38
CA CYS A 157 -8.40 12.87 -53.08
C CYS A 157 -7.63 13.53 -51.92
N THR A 158 -6.33 13.78 -52.08
CA THR A 158 -5.51 14.39 -51.02
C THR A 158 -5.93 15.82 -50.73
N ARG A 159 -6.20 16.63 -51.77
CA ARG A 159 -6.77 17.98 -51.62
C ARG A 159 -8.13 17.89 -50.92
N TYR A 160 -9.02 17.03 -51.42
CA TYR A 160 -10.39 16.93 -50.93
C TYR A 160 -10.45 16.55 -49.44
N ILE A 161 -9.64 15.55 -49.03
CA ILE A 161 -9.53 15.14 -47.61
C ILE A 161 -8.97 16.29 -46.76
N THR A 162 -7.91 16.97 -47.23
CA THR A 162 -7.27 18.06 -46.48
C THR A 162 -8.23 19.22 -46.24
N ASP A 163 -8.91 19.69 -47.28
CA ASP A 163 -9.85 20.81 -47.20
C ASP A 163 -11.06 20.44 -46.31
N LYS A 164 -11.62 19.23 -46.48
CA LYS A 164 -12.76 18.76 -45.67
C LYS A 164 -12.43 18.51 -44.21
N ALA A 165 -11.25 17.95 -43.92
CA ALA A 165 -10.79 17.77 -42.55
C ALA A 165 -10.65 19.12 -41.83
N ARG A 166 -10.07 20.13 -42.52
CA ARG A 166 -9.98 21.51 -42.03
C ARG A 166 -11.34 22.18 -41.82
N GLU A 167 -12.28 22.02 -42.76
CA GLU A 167 -13.68 22.48 -42.58
C GLU A 167 -14.37 21.87 -41.33
N MET A 168 -13.87 20.73 -40.84
CA MET A 168 -14.40 20.01 -39.69
C MET A 168 -13.59 20.23 -38.41
N ASP A 169 -12.64 21.17 -38.34
CA ASP A 169 -11.71 21.34 -37.21
C ASP A 169 -10.97 20.01 -36.88
N LEU A 170 -10.30 19.43 -37.88
CA LEU A 170 -9.39 18.28 -37.73
C LEU A 170 -7.99 18.66 -38.20
N TYR A 171 -6.96 18.21 -37.48
CA TYR A 171 -5.56 18.29 -37.92
C TYR A 171 -5.32 17.29 -39.05
N VAL A 172 -4.48 17.67 -40.02
CA VAL A 172 -4.21 16.87 -41.23
C VAL A 172 -2.74 16.48 -41.28
N TYR A 173 -2.50 15.19 -41.13
CA TYR A 173 -1.21 14.55 -41.32
C TYR A 173 -1.24 13.68 -42.58
N ALA A 174 -0.07 13.41 -43.17
CA ALA A 174 0.04 12.53 -44.32
C ALA A 174 1.23 11.57 -44.19
N SER A 175 1.04 10.28 -44.50
CA SER A 175 2.17 9.39 -44.77
C SER A 175 2.88 9.88 -46.03
N TYR A 176 4.20 9.78 -46.09
CA TYR A 176 4.94 10.06 -47.33
C TYR A 176 6.10 9.09 -47.46
N ASP A 177 6.15 8.39 -48.59
CA ASP A 177 7.22 7.47 -48.90
C ASP A 177 8.42 8.24 -49.45
N VAL A 178 9.43 8.50 -48.61
CA VAL A 178 10.58 9.34 -48.98
C VAL A 178 11.50 8.67 -50.01
N SER A 179 11.32 7.36 -50.23
CA SER A 179 12.07 6.60 -51.24
C SER A 179 11.42 6.62 -52.62
N ASP A 180 10.21 7.18 -52.77
CA ASP A 180 9.53 7.25 -54.08
C ASP A 180 10.14 8.32 -54.97
N ILE A 181 10.71 7.88 -56.10
CA ILE A 181 11.20 8.72 -57.19
C ILE A 181 10.71 8.15 -58.54
N SER A 182 11.05 8.80 -59.66
CA SER A 182 10.72 8.30 -61.00
C SER A 182 11.96 8.08 -61.86
N ASP A 183 12.01 6.98 -62.61
CA ASP A 183 13.09 6.74 -63.55
C ASP A 183 13.09 7.76 -64.71
N SER A 184 14.13 7.74 -65.55
CA SER A 184 14.24 8.61 -66.73
C SER A 184 13.14 8.42 -67.79
N SER A 185 12.25 7.44 -67.61
CA SER A 185 11.08 7.16 -68.46
C SER A 185 9.76 7.63 -67.82
N GLY A 186 9.79 8.12 -66.57
CA GLY A 186 8.62 8.50 -65.79
C GLY A 186 7.93 7.34 -65.06
N ASN A 187 8.59 6.19 -64.90
CA ASN A 187 8.06 5.07 -64.11
C ASN A 187 8.41 5.23 -62.64
N HIS A 188 7.51 4.83 -61.74
CA HIS A 188 7.77 4.74 -60.31
C HIS A 188 8.95 3.79 -60.01
N VAL A 189 9.92 4.25 -59.21
CA VAL A 189 11.03 3.44 -58.68
C VAL A 189 11.41 3.86 -57.26
N LYS A 190 12.14 2.99 -56.56
CA LYS A 190 12.68 3.26 -55.23
C LYS A 190 14.09 3.86 -55.30
N ALA A 191 14.34 4.90 -54.53
CA ALA A 191 15.67 5.47 -54.32
C ALA A 191 16.60 4.42 -53.69
N ALA A 192 17.68 4.08 -54.40
CA ALA A 192 18.63 3.03 -54.00
C ALA A 192 20.08 3.56 -53.86
N SER A 193 20.20 4.89 -53.81
CA SER A 193 21.43 5.66 -53.61
C SER A 193 21.10 7.07 -53.11
N ALA A 194 22.12 7.81 -52.68
CA ALA A 194 22.02 9.21 -52.22
C ALA A 194 23.01 10.10 -53.01
N ASP A 195 23.04 9.91 -54.33
CA ASP A 195 23.69 10.83 -55.26
C ASP A 195 22.86 12.11 -55.46
N GLY A 196 23.48 13.15 -56.02
CA GLY A 196 22.87 14.48 -56.18
C GLY A 196 21.56 14.44 -56.96
N ASP A 197 21.53 13.78 -58.12
CA ASP A 197 20.33 13.67 -58.95
C ASP A 197 19.17 13.00 -58.18
N THR A 198 19.45 11.92 -57.45
CA THR A 198 18.45 11.22 -56.62
C THR A 198 17.94 12.10 -55.48
N LEU A 199 18.82 12.84 -54.79
CA LEU A 199 18.43 13.73 -53.70
C LEU A 199 17.65 14.96 -54.18
N ASP A 200 18.03 15.56 -55.31
CA ASP A 200 17.28 16.67 -55.93
C ASP A 200 15.85 16.23 -56.31
N MET A 201 15.69 15.01 -56.80
CA MET A 201 14.37 14.43 -57.10
C MET A 201 13.52 14.22 -55.84
N ILE A 202 14.10 13.71 -54.74
CA ILE A 202 13.40 13.58 -53.46
C ILE A 202 12.98 14.97 -52.94
N ALA A 203 13.89 15.94 -52.98
CA ALA A 203 13.62 17.32 -52.57
C ALA A 203 12.52 17.98 -53.40
N GLN A 204 12.49 17.72 -54.72
CA GLN A 204 11.42 18.19 -55.59
C GLN A 204 10.09 17.52 -55.26
N ALA A 205 10.06 16.19 -55.16
CA ALA A 205 8.83 15.43 -54.98
C ALA A 205 8.11 15.74 -53.66
N ILE A 206 8.84 15.75 -52.54
CA ILE A 206 8.23 16.08 -51.24
C ILE A 206 7.98 17.59 -51.11
N GLY A 207 8.83 18.41 -51.72
CA GLY A 207 8.66 19.87 -51.76
C GLY A 207 7.38 20.28 -52.47
N GLU A 208 7.11 19.74 -53.66
CA GLU A 208 5.85 19.96 -54.40
C GLU A 208 4.63 19.48 -53.60
N PHE A 209 4.75 18.36 -52.88
CA PHE A 209 3.69 17.84 -52.03
C PHE A 209 3.35 18.79 -50.88
N VAL A 210 4.32 19.17 -50.03
CA VAL A 210 4.00 20.02 -48.87
C VAL A 210 3.65 21.46 -49.25
N GLU A 211 4.22 21.99 -50.33
CA GLU A 211 3.86 23.30 -50.90
C GLU A 211 2.43 23.31 -51.47
N THR A 212 1.96 22.16 -51.99
CA THR A 212 0.60 22.04 -52.52
C THR A 212 -0.42 21.84 -51.40
N TYR A 213 -0.22 20.85 -50.55
CA TYR A 213 -1.26 20.41 -49.59
C TYR A 213 -1.15 21.07 -48.21
N GLU A 214 0.01 21.64 -47.87
CA GLU A 214 0.29 22.30 -46.59
C GLU A 214 -0.17 21.47 -45.37
N PRO A 215 0.09 20.15 -45.26
CA PRO A 215 -0.38 19.37 -44.11
C PRO A 215 0.23 19.91 -42.81
N ASP A 216 -0.45 19.72 -41.69
CA ASP A 216 0.07 20.11 -40.36
C ASP A 216 1.33 19.29 -40.02
N GLY A 217 1.42 18.04 -40.50
CA GLY A 217 2.66 17.27 -40.52
C GLY A 217 2.75 16.20 -41.60
N VAL A 218 3.98 15.90 -42.04
CA VAL A 218 4.29 14.80 -42.97
C VAL A 218 5.07 13.70 -42.25
N LEU A 219 4.66 12.45 -42.42
CA LEU A 219 5.21 11.25 -41.78
C LEU A 219 6.10 10.49 -42.78
N LEU A 220 7.41 10.71 -42.69
CA LEU A 220 8.40 10.07 -43.56
C LEU A 220 8.47 8.57 -43.30
N ASN A 221 8.23 7.77 -44.34
CA ASN A 221 8.16 6.31 -44.30
C ASN A 221 9.10 5.68 -45.35
N ASN A 222 9.37 4.38 -45.23
CA ASN A 222 10.09 3.54 -46.19
C ASN A 222 11.51 4.02 -46.59
N TYR A 223 12.17 4.76 -45.71
CA TYR A 223 13.55 5.27 -45.82
C TYR A 223 14.65 4.19 -45.69
N TYR A 224 14.34 2.90 -45.83
CA TYR A 224 15.27 1.80 -45.56
C TYR A 224 16.22 1.51 -46.73
N ASN A 225 17.40 1.01 -46.42
CA ASN A 225 18.39 0.58 -47.41
C ASN A 225 18.94 -0.80 -47.03
N GLN A 226 18.25 -1.85 -47.47
CA GLN A 226 18.57 -3.22 -47.06
C GLN A 226 19.76 -3.79 -47.84
N ALA A 227 20.47 -4.75 -47.25
CA ALA A 227 21.66 -5.33 -47.87
C ALA A 227 21.28 -6.43 -48.90
N ASP A 228 21.31 -6.10 -50.19
CA ASP A 228 21.12 -7.03 -51.31
C ASP A 228 22.11 -6.81 -52.48
N GLU A 229 21.99 -7.63 -53.53
CA GLU A 229 22.85 -7.53 -54.74
C GLU A 229 22.72 -6.18 -55.47
N HIS A 230 21.53 -5.56 -55.48
CA HIS A 230 21.28 -4.30 -56.16
C HIS A 230 21.92 -3.14 -55.38
N THR A 231 21.72 -3.11 -54.08
CA THR A 231 22.28 -2.13 -53.17
C THR A 231 23.81 -2.23 -53.11
N TYR A 232 24.37 -3.44 -53.19
CA TYR A 232 25.81 -3.63 -53.35
C TYR A 232 26.33 -3.14 -54.70
N ALA A 233 25.58 -3.31 -55.80
CA ALA A 233 25.94 -2.74 -57.09
C ALA A 233 25.98 -1.20 -57.04
N ASN A 234 24.99 -0.56 -56.41
CA ASN A 234 24.93 0.89 -56.26
C ASN A 234 26.06 1.41 -55.36
N TYR A 235 26.40 0.73 -54.27
CA TYR A 235 27.60 1.03 -53.48
C TYR A 235 28.89 1.04 -54.31
N ASN A 236 29.07 0.08 -55.23
CA ASN A 236 30.26 0.03 -56.10
C ASN A 236 30.32 1.19 -57.11
N GLN A 237 29.21 1.86 -57.41
CA GLN A 237 29.17 3.05 -58.28
C GLN A 237 29.29 4.35 -57.47
N ASN A 238 28.48 4.48 -56.41
CA ASN A 238 28.20 5.75 -55.74
C ASN A 238 28.78 5.85 -54.31
N GLY A 239 29.30 4.75 -53.75
CA GLY A 239 29.68 4.66 -52.35
C GLY A 239 31.00 5.32 -51.94
N GLY A 240 31.73 5.98 -52.84
CA GLY A 240 32.88 6.85 -52.51
C GLY A 240 34.06 6.22 -51.74
N GLY A 241 34.06 4.91 -51.50
CA GLY A 241 35.05 4.22 -50.66
C GLY A 241 34.75 4.23 -49.15
N ILE A 242 33.59 4.70 -48.70
CA ILE A 242 33.26 4.87 -47.26
C ILE A 242 33.02 3.54 -46.50
N GLY A 243 32.97 2.41 -47.22
CA GLY A 243 32.63 1.09 -46.68
C GLY A 243 31.13 0.77 -46.81
N TYR A 244 30.81 -0.47 -47.16
CA TYR A 244 29.45 -0.87 -47.56
C TYR A 244 28.40 -0.62 -46.45
N TYR A 245 28.65 -1.03 -45.21
CA TYR A 245 27.70 -0.80 -44.10
C TYR A 245 27.54 0.68 -43.72
N ASN A 246 28.55 1.52 -43.95
CA ASN A 246 28.42 2.96 -43.75
C ASN A 246 27.56 3.58 -44.85
N TYR A 247 27.73 3.14 -46.10
CA TYR A 247 26.85 3.52 -47.21
C TYR A 247 25.39 3.09 -46.98
N LEU A 248 25.18 1.86 -46.48
CA LEU A 248 23.84 1.38 -46.14
C LEU A 248 23.14 2.29 -45.13
N ARG A 249 23.87 2.89 -44.17
CA ARG A 249 23.31 3.83 -43.18
C ARG A 249 23.21 5.27 -43.65
N GLN A 250 24.16 5.74 -44.47
CA GLN A 250 24.18 7.11 -44.95
C GLN A 250 23.03 7.41 -45.92
N VAL A 251 22.64 6.46 -46.78
CA VAL A 251 21.56 6.67 -47.77
C VAL A 251 20.21 6.99 -47.08
N PRO A 252 19.71 6.18 -46.12
CA PRO A 252 18.56 6.53 -45.27
C PRO A 252 18.65 7.92 -44.63
N GLN A 253 19.78 8.24 -43.99
CA GLN A 253 19.98 9.52 -43.31
C GLN A 253 19.94 10.71 -44.30
N ALA A 254 20.53 10.54 -45.49
CA ALA A 254 20.51 11.55 -46.54
C ALA A 254 19.09 11.80 -47.07
N MET A 255 18.30 10.75 -47.32
CA MET A 255 16.90 10.89 -47.74
C MET A 255 16.07 11.70 -46.71
N ILE A 256 16.20 11.37 -45.42
CA ILE A 256 15.51 12.09 -44.34
C ILE A 256 15.99 13.56 -44.22
N THR A 257 17.31 13.78 -44.32
CA THR A 257 17.90 15.14 -44.24
C THR A 257 17.42 16.02 -45.40
N THR A 258 17.48 15.50 -46.62
CA THR A 258 17.00 16.19 -47.83
C THR A 258 15.50 16.48 -47.76
N ALA A 259 14.70 15.52 -47.29
CA ALA A 259 13.27 15.74 -47.08
C ALA A 259 12.98 16.84 -46.05
N LYS A 260 13.68 16.83 -44.90
CA LYS A 260 13.57 17.88 -43.87
C LYS A 260 13.90 19.27 -44.43
N GLN A 261 14.98 19.39 -45.19
CA GLN A 261 15.40 20.65 -45.83
C GLN A 261 14.39 21.13 -46.88
N ALA A 262 13.86 20.23 -47.72
CA ALA A 262 12.83 20.55 -48.69
C ALA A 262 11.54 21.05 -48.02
N VAL A 263 11.08 20.39 -46.95
CA VAL A 263 9.89 20.85 -46.21
C VAL A 263 10.14 22.20 -45.53
N ARG A 264 11.28 22.39 -44.84
CA ARG A 264 11.61 23.66 -44.20
C ARG A 264 11.68 24.84 -45.18
N SER A 265 12.22 24.62 -46.38
CA SER A 265 12.34 25.67 -47.40
C SER A 265 11.02 26.04 -48.10
N ARG A 266 10.04 25.12 -48.20
CA ARG A 266 8.79 25.35 -48.96
C ARG A 266 7.52 25.46 -48.12
N ALA A 267 7.46 24.75 -47.00
CA ALA A 267 6.32 24.74 -46.08
C ALA A 267 6.83 24.74 -44.62
N PRO A 268 7.43 25.85 -44.13
CA PRO A 268 8.06 25.88 -42.82
C PRO A 268 7.11 25.52 -41.67
N GLY A 269 5.81 25.85 -41.78
CA GLY A 269 4.78 25.50 -40.80
C GLY A 269 4.37 24.02 -40.74
N THR A 270 4.82 23.18 -41.68
CA THR A 270 4.58 21.73 -41.69
C THR A 270 5.61 21.02 -40.81
N GLN A 271 5.13 20.19 -39.87
CA GLN A 271 6.00 19.29 -39.10
C GLN A 271 6.56 18.17 -39.98
N VAL A 272 7.79 17.74 -39.73
CA VAL A 272 8.43 16.59 -40.36
C VAL A 272 8.57 15.49 -39.33
N GLY A 273 7.68 14.50 -39.36
CA GLY A 273 7.69 13.35 -38.45
C GLY A 273 8.29 12.11 -39.07
N LEU A 274 8.74 11.19 -38.21
CA LEU A 274 9.18 9.85 -38.64
C LEU A 274 8.05 8.83 -38.46
N LEU A 275 7.72 8.06 -39.50
CA LEU A 275 6.92 6.85 -39.36
C LEU A 275 7.85 5.67 -39.03
N ALA A 276 8.06 5.42 -37.74
CA ALA A 276 9.00 4.43 -37.24
C ALA A 276 8.39 3.03 -37.20
N ASP A 277 9.17 2.00 -37.53
CA ASP A 277 8.86 0.64 -37.08
C ASP A 277 9.14 0.48 -35.59
N ALA A 278 8.42 -0.44 -34.94
CA ALA A 278 8.40 -0.60 -33.48
C ALA A 278 9.80 -0.69 -32.84
N VAL A 279 10.74 -1.42 -33.46
CA VAL A 279 12.05 -1.72 -32.87
C VAL A 279 13.18 -1.10 -33.67
N TRP A 280 13.87 -0.12 -33.06
CA TRP A 280 15.14 0.41 -33.57
C TRP A 280 16.21 -0.68 -33.62
N GLU A 281 16.48 -1.32 -32.47
CA GLU A 281 17.32 -2.52 -32.36
C GLU A 281 16.94 -3.35 -31.13
N ASN A 282 17.15 -4.66 -31.18
CA ASN A 282 16.95 -5.56 -30.04
C ASN A 282 18.09 -5.41 -29.01
N ASN A 283 17.79 -5.38 -27.71
CA ASN A 283 18.79 -5.22 -26.64
C ASN A 283 19.96 -6.24 -26.72
N LEU A 284 19.66 -7.50 -27.08
CA LEU A 284 20.67 -8.55 -27.24
C LEU A 284 21.66 -8.30 -28.40
N ALA A 285 21.27 -7.53 -29.42
CA ALA A 285 22.11 -7.13 -30.54
C ALA A 285 22.85 -5.81 -30.26
N ASN A 286 22.19 -4.87 -29.59
CA ASN A 286 22.75 -3.60 -29.14
C ASN A 286 22.20 -3.25 -27.75
N PRO A 287 23.03 -3.10 -26.70
CA PRO A 287 22.55 -2.81 -25.33
C PRO A 287 21.72 -1.53 -25.17
N MET A 288 21.82 -0.59 -26.11
CA MET A 288 20.98 0.62 -26.15
C MET A 288 19.56 0.34 -26.68
N GLY A 289 19.30 -0.86 -27.20
CA GLY A 289 18.04 -1.25 -27.83
C GLY A 289 16.96 -1.68 -26.84
N SER A 290 15.73 -1.76 -27.34
CA SER A 290 14.55 -2.13 -26.53
C SER A 290 14.58 -3.61 -26.13
N GLN A 291 13.90 -3.95 -25.03
CA GLN A 291 13.80 -5.34 -24.55
C GLN A 291 12.84 -6.15 -25.43
N THR A 292 13.32 -6.52 -26.61
CA THR A 292 12.60 -7.17 -27.71
C THR A 292 13.47 -8.24 -28.39
N GLU A 293 12.85 -9.10 -29.20
CA GLU A 293 13.51 -10.19 -29.94
C GLU A 293 12.96 -10.37 -31.37
N THR A 294 12.49 -9.28 -31.99
CA THR A 294 11.92 -9.29 -33.35
C THR A 294 12.96 -9.59 -34.43
N GLN A 295 12.51 -10.15 -35.56
CA GLN A 295 13.37 -10.46 -36.70
C GLN A 295 13.81 -9.22 -37.49
N PHE A 296 12.94 -8.21 -37.64
CA PHE A 296 13.25 -6.97 -38.35
C PHE A 296 13.42 -5.83 -37.37
N THR A 297 14.57 -5.15 -37.45
CA THR A 297 14.89 -3.94 -36.70
C THR A 297 15.37 -2.85 -37.66
N ALA A 298 15.04 -1.59 -37.34
CA ALA A 298 15.35 -0.45 -38.21
C ALA A 298 16.86 -0.29 -38.43
N LEU A 299 17.67 -0.38 -37.36
CA LEU A 299 19.13 -0.29 -37.42
C LEU A 299 19.78 -1.54 -38.02
N GLY A 300 19.26 -2.73 -37.68
CA GLY A 300 19.90 -4.00 -37.99
C GLY A 300 19.68 -4.49 -39.43
N ILE A 301 18.41 -4.62 -39.84
CA ILE A 301 18.07 -5.05 -41.22
C ILE A 301 17.75 -3.85 -42.12
N GLY A 302 17.03 -2.85 -41.60
CA GLY A 302 16.68 -1.64 -42.36
C GLY A 302 17.87 -0.73 -42.69
N ASN A 303 18.97 -0.86 -41.93
CA ASN A 303 20.12 0.05 -41.90
C ASN A 303 19.77 1.53 -41.68
N ALA A 304 18.60 1.84 -41.11
CA ALA A 304 18.20 3.19 -40.77
C ALA A 304 18.39 3.44 -39.27
N ASP A 305 19.28 4.37 -38.91
CA ASP A 305 19.52 4.73 -37.52
C ASP A 305 18.49 5.76 -37.05
N THR A 306 17.26 5.29 -36.85
CA THR A 306 16.10 6.15 -36.52
C THR A 306 16.25 6.86 -35.18
N LYS A 307 17.04 6.30 -34.25
CA LYS A 307 17.46 6.98 -33.00
C LYS A 307 18.32 8.20 -33.32
N LEU A 308 19.34 8.04 -34.17
CA LEU A 308 20.21 9.14 -34.57
C LEU A 308 19.44 10.28 -35.27
N TYR A 309 18.39 9.97 -36.03
CA TYR A 309 17.58 11.00 -36.70
C TYR A 309 16.82 11.89 -35.70
N VAL A 310 16.37 11.29 -34.59
CA VAL A 310 15.75 11.99 -33.47
C VAL A 310 16.79 12.83 -32.72
N GLU A 311 17.93 12.22 -32.34
CA GLU A 311 19.03 12.91 -31.63
C GLU A 311 19.65 14.08 -32.41
N GLN A 312 19.58 14.04 -33.74
CA GLN A 312 20.09 15.11 -34.62
C GLN A 312 19.02 16.15 -35.01
N GLY A 313 17.79 16.05 -34.50
CA GLY A 313 16.71 17.00 -34.83
C GLY A 313 16.26 16.95 -36.31
N LEU A 314 16.53 15.85 -37.01
CA LEU A 314 16.11 15.68 -38.42
C LEU A 314 14.58 15.56 -38.54
N VAL A 315 13.89 15.26 -37.44
CA VAL A 315 12.42 15.18 -37.32
C VAL A 315 11.93 15.97 -36.11
N ASP A 316 10.71 16.51 -36.19
CA ASP A 316 10.06 17.30 -35.14
C ASP A 316 9.15 16.44 -34.24
N PHE A 317 8.87 15.20 -34.63
CA PHE A 317 8.09 14.21 -33.85
C PHE A 317 8.30 12.78 -34.40
N VAL A 318 7.87 11.77 -33.66
CA VAL A 318 7.87 10.36 -34.11
C VAL A 318 6.47 9.75 -33.98
N MET A 319 6.06 8.95 -34.96
CA MET A 319 4.90 8.07 -34.85
C MET A 319 5.34 6.61 -35.04
N VAL A 320 5.16 5.80 -34.00
CA VAL A 320 5.66 4.42 -33.95
C VAL A 320 4.56 3.43 -34.35
N LYS A 321 4.84 2.55 -35.31
CA LYS A 321 3.99 1.39 -35.67
C LYS A 321 4.04 0.31 -34.59
N ASN A 322 3.56 0.61 -33.38
CA ASN A 322 3.62 -0.26 -32.22
C ASN A 322 2.50 -1.32 -32.25
N PHE A 323 2.62 -2.25 -33.20
CA PHE A 323 1.59 -3.24 -33.55
C PHE A 323 1.66 -4.55 -32.75
N GLY A 324 2.46 -4.57 -31.68
CA GLY A 324 2.50 -5.66 -30.71
C GLY A 324 1.41 -5.52 -29.64
N SER A 325 1.18 -6.59 -28.89
CA SER A 325 0.34 -6.63 -27.69
C SER A 325 1.14 -6.34 -26.41
N THR A 326 0.43 -6.05 -25.33
CA THR A 326 0.96 -5.90 -23.97
C THR A 326 1.46 -7.22 -23.37
N THR A 327 1.12 -8.38 -23.97
CA THR A 327 1.42 -9.71 -23.43
C THR A 327 2.33 -10.58 -24.29
N GLU A 328 2.62 -10.21 -25.54
CA GLU A 328 3.64 -10.88 -26.35
C GLU A 328 5.08 -10.55 -25.90
N LYS A 329 6.03 -11.33 -26.41
CA LYS A 329 7.47 -11.21 -26.07
C LYS A 329 8.29 -10.54 -27.15
N GLU A 330 8.01 -10.85 -28.42
CA GLU A 330 8.86 -10.49 -29.56
C GLU A 330 8.96 -8.97 -29.74
N ALA A 331 7.83 -8.26 -29.65
CA ALA A 331 7.75 -6.80 -29.71
C ALA A 331 6.72 -6.28 -28.68
N ASN A 332 6.95 -6.55 -27.39
CA ASN A 332 6.01 -6.15 -26.33
C ASN A 332 5.68 -4.65 -26.39
N PHE A 333 4.39 -4.32 -26.47
CA PHE A 333 3.91 -2.96 -26.67
C PHE A 333 4.48 -1.97 -25.65
N THR A 334 4.54 -2.35 -24.37
CA THR A 334 4.95 -1.46 -23.28
C THR A 334 6.45 -1.20 -23.31
N ASN A 335 7.26 -2.24 -23.59
CA ASN A 335 8.71 -2.11 -23.73
C ASN A 335 9.09 -1.21 -24.92
N VAL A 336 8.34 -1.32 -26.03
CA VAL A 336 8.52 -0.47 -27.21
C VAL A 336 8.11 0.97 -26.90
N ALA A 337 6.96 1.18 -26.26
CA ALA A 337 6.45 2.51 -25.93
C ALA A 337 7.38 3.26 -24.98
N GLN A 338 7.88 2.59 -23.92
CA GLN A 338 8.85 3.18 -22.99
C GLN A 338 10.14 3.59 -23.71
N TRP A 339 10.74 2.69 -24.51
CA TRP A 339 12.01 2.96 -25.17
C TRP A 339 11.95 4.17 -26.13
N TRP A 340 10.83 4.32 -26.84
CA TRP A 340 10.59 5.47 -27.69
C TRP A 340 10.24 6.74 -26.91
N ALA A 341 9.53 6.63 -25.78
CA ALA A 341 9.29 7.76 -24.88
C ALA A 341 10.60 8.31 -24.29
N ASP A 342 11.50 7.43 -23.83
CA ASP A 342 12.82 7.81 -23.33
C ASP A 342 13.63 8.53 -24.43
N THR A 343 13.71 7.92 -25.62
CA THR A 343 14.44 8.47 -26.79
C THR A 343 13.89 9.82 -27.26
N ALA A 344 12.56 10.00 -27.29
CA ALA A 344 11.92 11.24 -27.72
C ALA A 344 12.01 12.33 -26.64
N SER A 345 11.93 11.96 -25.35
CA SER A 345 12.09 12.87 -24.22
C SER A 345 13.51 13.45 -24.14
N GLU A 346 14.55 12.64 -24.36
CA GLU A 346 15.94 13.11 -24.46
C GLU A 346 16.15 14.14 -25.58
N ALA A 347 15.43 13.99 -26.70
CA ALA A 347 15.47 14.92 -27.84
C ALA A 347 14.46 16.10 -27.74
N GLY A 348 13.55 16.08 -26.76
CA GLY A 348 12.54 17.11 -26.56
C GLY A 348 11.44 17.17 -27.65
N ILE A 349 11.13 16.04 -28.31
CA ILE A 349 10.10 15.96 -29.37
C ILE A 349 8.91 15.06 -28.95
N PRO A 350 7.69 15.28 -29.50
CA PRO A 350 6.55 14.41 -29.21
C PRO A 350 6.68 13.01 -29.82
N VAL A 351 6.06 12.02 -29.17
CA VAL A 351 5.98 10.65 -29.68
C VAL A 351 4.57 10.07 -29.61
N TYR A 352 4.07 9.60 -30.75
CA TYR A 352 2.73 9.02 -30.88
C TYR A 352 2.79 7.50 -31.12
N MET A 353 1.89 6.74 -30.50
CA MET A 353 1.78 5.29 -30.74
C MET A 353 0.66 5.00 -31.74
N MET A 354 0.99 4.31 -32.84
CA MET A 354 0.01 3.82 -33.78
C MET A 354 -0.39 2.37 -33.45
N HIS A 355 -1.69 2.14 -33.23
CA HIS A 355 -2.24 0.86 -32.80
C HIS A 355 -2.81 0.05 -33.98
N ALA A 356 -2.53 -1.25 -34.01
CA ALA A 356 -3.05 -2.20 -35.00
C ALA A 356 -4.48 -2.65 -34.66
N VAL A 357 -5.46 -1.78 -34.90
CA VAL A 357 -6.87 -2.02 -34.51
C VAL A 357 -7.45 -3.28 -35.15
N SER A 358 -6.98 -3.64 -36.35
CA SER A 358 -7.38 -4.85 -37.07
C SER A 358 -7.08 -6.17 -36.35
N LYS A 359 -6.18 -6.18 -35.37
CA LYS A 359 -5.87 -7.36 -34.55
C LYS A 359 -6.82 -7.54 -33.35
N ALA A 360 -7.58 -6.53 -32.94
CA ALA A 360 -8.39 -6.59 -31.71
C ALA A 360 -9.43 -7.72 -31.76
N GLY A 361 -9.26 -8.74 -30.91
CA GLY A 361 -10.11 -9.93 -30.88
C GLY A 361 -9.90 -10.90 -32.06
N SER A 362 -8.81 -10.80 -32.83
CA SER A 362 -8.54 -11.68 -33.98
C SER A 362 -8.18 -13.11 -33.55
N GLY A 363 -7.73 -13.29 -32.30
CA GLY A 363 -7.20 -14.57 -31.81
C GLY A 363 -5.73 -14.81 -32.15
N GLU A 364 -5.03 -13.81 -32.69
CA GLU A 364 -3.56 -13.77 -32.71
C GLU A 364 -3.00 -13.79 -31.27
N THR A 365 -1.74 -14.22 -31.13
CA THR A 365 -1.05 -14.30 -29.83
C THR A 365 -1.06 -12.93 -29.14
N GLY A 366 -1.67 -12.87 -27.96
CA GLY A 366 -1.81 -11.63 -27.17
C GLY A 366 -2.99 -10.74 -27.57
N TRP A 367 -3.73 -11.07 -28.64
CA TRP A 367 -4.84 -10.29 -29.18
C TRP A 367 -6.20 -11.01 -29.07
N TYR A 368 -6.33 -11.93 -28.10
CA TYR A 368 -7.55 -12.71 -27.87
C TYR A 368 -8.71 -11.88 -27.31
N ALA A 369 -8.42 -10.83 -26.55
CA ALA A 369 -9.42 -10.04 -25.83
C ALA A 369 -9.70 -8.72 -26.58
N PRO A 370 -10.97 -8.30 -26.73
CA PRO A 370 -11.32 -7.04 -27.40
C PRO A 370 -10.76 -5.78 -26.73
N ASP A 371 -10.45 -5.85 -25.43
CA ASP A 371 -9.99 -4.73 -24.60
C ASP A 371 -8.47 -4.47 -24.69
N GLU A 372 -7.71 -5.25 -25.46
CA GLU A 372 -6.25 -5.11 -25.63
C GLU A 372 -5.84 -3.68 -26.04
N LEU A 373 -6.60 -3.03 -26.93
CA LEU A 373 -6.37 -1.63 -27.30
C LEU A 373 -6.52 -0.67 -26.11
N THR A 374 -7.44 -0.96 -25.19
CA THR A 374 -7.62 -0.16 -23.97
C THR A 374 -6.47 -0.39 -23.00
N GLN A 375 -5.98 -1.63 -22.90
CA GLN A 375 -4.80 -1.97 -22.09
C GLN A 375 -3.54 -1.26 -22.60
N GLN A 376 -3.40 -1.08 -23.91
CA GLN A 376 -2.30 -0.32 -24.53
C GLN A 376 -2.34 1.17 -24.18
N VAL A 377 -3.51 1.82 -24.29
CA VAL A 377 -3.68 3.23 -23.88
C VAL A 377 -3.42 3.42 -22.38
N ILE A 378 -3.94 2.53 -21.53
CA ILE A 378 -3.65 2.51 -20.08
C ILE A 378 -2.14 2.32 -19.81
N ALA A 379 -1.43 1.52 -20.63
CA ALA A 379 0.00 1.30 -20.46
C ALA A 379 0.81 2.56 -20.81
N MET A 380 0.42 3.32 -21.84
CA MET A 380 1.05 4.60 -22.22
C MET A 380 0.92 5.64 -21.10
N GLU A 381 -0.28 5.80 -20.54
CA GLU A 381 -0.52 6.74 -19.44
C GLU A 381 0.32 6.41 -18.20
N LYS A 382 0.44 5.11 -17.86
CA LYS A 382 1.25 4.64 -16.72
C LYS A 382 2.75 4.93 -16.85
N ILE A 383 3.27 5.07 -18.06
CA ILE A 383 4.66 5.45 -18.33
C ILE A 383 4.82 6.95 -18.60
N GLY A 384 3.75 7.75 -18.46
CA GLY A 384 3.77 9.20 -18.67
C GLY A 384 3.74 9.64 -20.13
N LEU A 385 3.44 8.75 -21.08
CA LEU A 385 3.34 9.07 -22.50
C LEU A 385 1.94 9.65 -22.79
N THR A 386 1.84 10.98 -22.76
CA THR A 386 0.57 11.72 -22.91
C THR A 386 0.37 12.40 -24.28
N ASP A 387 1.37 12.34 -25.17
CA ASP A 387 1.31 13.00 -26.48
C ASP A 387 0.17 12.46 -27.37
N GLY A 388 -0.17 11.18 -27.25
CA GLY A 388 -1.39 10.59 -27.83
C GLY A 388 -1.17 9.38 -28.75
N SER A 389 -2.25 9.02 -29.43
CA SER A 389 -2.40 7.75 -30.17
C SER A 389 -2.92 7.95 -31.60
N ALA A 390 -2.55 7.04 -32.49
CA ALA A 390 -3.06 6.90 -33.84
C ALA A 390 -3.62 5.49 -34.10
N PHE A 391 -4.58 5.34 -35.01
CA PHE A 391 -5.29 4.07 -35.24
C PHE A 391 -5.28 3.63 -36.72
N ASP A 392 -4.72 2.44 -37.01
CA ASP A 392 -4.73 1.81 -38.36
C ASP A 392 -5.83 0.72 -38.45
N SER A 393 -6.89 0.89 -39.24
CA SER A 393 -7.37 2.11 -39.94
C SER A 393 -8.80 2.44 -39.49
N LEU A 394 -9.39 3.53 -40.00
CA LEU A 394 -10.76 3.94 -39.65
C LEU A 394 -11.79 2.81 -39.75
N LYS A 395 -11.68 1.94 -40.77
CA LYS A 395 -12.57 0.78 -40.97
C LYS A 395 -12.42 -0.29 -39.91
N ALA A 396 -11.20 -0.53 -39.42
CA ALA A 396 -10.97 -1.42 -38.29
C ALA A 396 -11.53 -0.81 -36.99
N LEU A 397 -11.28 0.48 -36.77
CA LEU A 397 -11.82 1.23 -35.62
C LEU A 397 -13.36 1.26 -35.61
N SER A 398 -13.97 1.43 -36.79
CA SER A 398 -15.43 1.44 -36.96
C SER A 398 -16.09 0.06 -36.78
N ALA A 399 -15.34 -1.04 -36.86
CA ALA A 399 -15.90 -2.39 -36.71
C ALA A 399 -16.25 -2.74 -35.25
N ASN A 400 -15.60 -2.10 -34.27
CA ASN A 400 -15.83 -2.25 -32.83
C ASN A 400 -16.03 -3.71 -32.37
N VAL A 401 -15.08 -4.59 -32.73
CA VAL A 401 -15.12 -6.02 -32.37
C VAL A 401 -15.31 -6.16 -30.85
N GLY A 402 -16.36 -6.90 -30.45
CA GLY A 402 -16.63 -7.21 -29.04
C GLY A 402 -16.74 -5.99 -28.10
N SER A 403 -17.16 -4.82 -28.61
CA SER A 403 -17.22 -3.56 -27.84
C SER A 403 -15.87 -3.01 -27.35
N GLY A 404 -14.75 -3.53 -27.85
CA GLY A 404 -13.40 -3.12 -27.45
C GLY A 404 -13.10 -1.65 -27.72
N VAL A 405 -13.44 -1.15 -28.90
CA VAL A 405 -13.23 0.26 -29.29
C VAL A 405 -14.14 1.18 -28.48
N SER A 406 -15.40 0.81 -28.23
CA SER A 406 -16.28 1.60 -27.34
C SER A 406 -15.78 1.67 -25.90
N THR A 407 -15.06 0.66 -25.42
CA THR A 407 -14.42 0.65 -24.10
C THR A 407 -13.23 1.61 -24.10
N MET A 408 -12.31 1.47 -25.05
CA MET A 408 -11.17 2.35 -25.26
C MET A 408 -11.58 3.83 -25.38
N LEU A 409 -12.59 4.13 -26.20
CA LEU A 409 -13.12 5.49 -26.36
C LEU A 409 -13.86 6.00 -25.12
N SER A 410 -14.39 5.11 -24.26
CA SER A 410 -14.95 5.53 -22.97
C SER A 410 -13.85 5.87 -21.96
N TYR A 411 -12.75 5.11 -21.97
CA TYR A 411 -11.56 5.37 -21.18
C TYR A 411 -10.90 6.71 -21.56
N MET A 412 -10.58 6.89 -22.85
CA MET A 412 -10.01 8.14 -23.39
C MET A 412 -10.90 9.39 -23.22
N ASN A 413 -12.13 9.24 -22.72
CA ASN A 413 -13.04 10.36 -22.46
C ASN A 413 -13.47 10.41 -20.98
N ASP A 414 -12.68 9.83 -20.08
CA ASP A 414 -12.85 9.84 -18.62
C ASP A 414 -14.22 9.32 -18.14
N LYS A 415 -14.82 8.36 -18.87
CA LYS A 415 -16.14 7.79 -18.55
C LYS A 415 -16.10 6.50 -17.74
N ILE A 416 -14.94 5.83 -17.71
CA ILE A 416 -14.72 4.56 -17.01
C ILE A 416 -13.31 4.51 -16.43
N GLU A 417 -13.19 4.00 -15.21
CA GLU A 417 -11.92 3.90 -14.47
C GLU A 417 -11.06 2.74 -14.97
N ALA A 418 -9.73 2.93 -15.00
CA ALA A 418 -8.76 1.89 -15.39
C ALA A 418 -8.92 0.59 -14.58
N GLU A 419 -9.22 0.71 -13.29
CA GLU A 419 -9.35 -0.43 -12.37
C GLU A 419 -10.52 -1.35 -12.76
N HIS A 420 -11.61 -0.81 -13.31
CA HIS A 420 -12.77 -1.61 -13.75
C HIS A 420 -12.44 -2.43 -15.01
N ILE A 421 -11.73 -1.82 -15.97
CA ILE A 421 -11.35 -2.46 -17.23
C ILE A 421 -10.31 -3.57 -16.99
N LEU A 422 -9.34 -3.31 -16.12
CA LEU A 422 -8.28 -4.24 -15.74
C LEU A 422 -8.78 -5.39 -14.84
N THR A 423 -10.00 -5.32 -14.31
CA THR A 423 -10.59 -6.38 -13.48
C THR A 423 -10.89 -7.62 -14.33
N GLN A 424 -9.94 -8.55 -14.31
CA GLN A 424 -10.11 -9.89 -14.88
C GLN A 424 -11.05 -10.74 -14.01
N LEU A 425 -11.65 -11.79 -14.60
CA LEU A 425 -12.47 -12.74 -13.85
C LEU A 425 -11.67 -13.36 -12.69
N ALA A 426 -12.02 -12.96 -11.47
CA ALA A 426 -11.40 -13.37 -10.22
C ALA A 426 -12.47 -13.94 -9.29
N LEU A 427 -12.29 -15.18 -8.85
CA LEU A 427 -13.23 -15.85 -7.95
C LEU A 427 -12.64 -15.90 -6.54
N ALA A 428 -13.33 -15.26 -5.60
CA ALA A 428 -13.01 -15.31 -4.17
C ALA A 428 -13.59 -16.58 -3.52
N LYS A 429 -14.81 -16.99 -3.94
CA LYS A 429 -15.47 -18.20 -3.44
C LYS A 429 -16.03 -19.08 -4.56
N PRO A 430 -15.96 -20.41 -4.42
CA PRO A 430 -15.06 -21.14 -3.53
C PRO A 430 -13.62 -21.07 -4.06
N ALA A 431 -12.64 -21.02 -3.16
CA ALA A 431 -11.22 -20.87 -3.51
C ALA A 431 -10.61 -22.11 -4.21
N LEU A 432 -11.22 -23.29 -4.05
CA LEU A 432 -10.77 -24.54 -4.69
C LEU A 432 -11.70 -24.91 -5.84
N LEU A 433 -11.11 -25.19 -7.01
CA LEU A 433 -11.84 -25.70 -8.18
C LEU A 433 -12.35 -27.14 -7.98
N GLU A 434 -11.74 -27.93 -7.09
CA GLU A 434 -12.21 -29.28 -6.76
C GLU A 434 -12.18 -29.49 -5.25
N PHE A 435 -13.33 -29.83 -4.66
CA PHE A 435 -13.42 -30.12 -3.23
C PHE A 435 -14.65 -30.98 -2.88
N LYS A 436 -14.67 -31.43 -1.62
CA LYS A 436 -15.82 -32.07 -0.99
C LYS A 436 -16.44 -31.16 0.06
N THR A 437 -17.76 -31.13 0.13
CA THR A 437 -18.50 -30.41 1.17
C THR A 437 -19.61 -31.29 1.76
N LYS A 438 -20.12 -30.84 2.91
CA LYS A 438 -21.31 -31.39 3.56
C LYS A 438 -22.47 -30.40 3.58
N GLU A 439 -22.19 -29.16 3.19
CA GLU A 439 -23.20 -28.14 2.96
C GLU A 439 -24.11 -28.57 1.79
N PRO A 440 -25.41 -28.24 1.84
CA PRO A 440 -26.36 -28.53 0.77
C PRO A 440 -26.28 -27.54 -0.40
N THR A 441 -25.50 -26.47 -0.27
CA THR A 441 -25.36 -25.38 -1.23
C THR A 441 -23.87 -25.00 -1.43
N VAL A 442 -23.59 -24.20 -2.46
CA VAL A 442 -22.29 -23.52 -2.65
C VAL A 442 -22.51 -22.07 -3.06
N THR A 443 -21.74 -21.16 -2.46
CA THR A 443 -21.67 -19.76 -2.90
C THR A 443 -20.51 -19.55 -3.87
N PHE A 444 -20.82 -19.05 -5.06
CA PHE A 444 -19.86 -18.49 -6.00
C PHE A 444 -19.81 -16.97 -5.84
N SER A 445 -18.65 -16.41 -5.49
CA SER A 445 -18.44 -14.96 -5.35
C SER A 445 -17.19 -14.54 -6.11
N GLY A 446 -17.25 -13.40 -6.79
CA GLY A 446 -16.11 -12.87 -7.53
C GLY A 446 -16.33 -11.49 -8.14
N ALA A 447 -15.30 -11.08 -8.87
CA ALA A 447 -15.22 -9.83 -9.62
C ALA A 447 -14.93 -10.10 -11.09
N SER A 448 -15.31 -9.14 -11.93
CA SER A 448 -15.15 -9.15 -13.38
C SER A 448 -15.24 -7.70 -13.89
N ASP A 449 -14.93 -7.45 -15.16
CA ASP A 449 -15.18 -6.14 -15.76
C ASP A 449 -16.70 -5.92 -15.93
N PRO A 450 -17.31 -4.87 -15.34
CA PRO A 450 -18.74 -4.60 -15.47
C PRO A 450 -19.23 -4.42 -16.92
N THR A 451 -18.34 -4.07 -17.85
CA THR A 451 -18.68 -3.81 -19.25
C THR A 451 -18.84 -5.09 -20.10
N PHE A 452 -18.45 -6.26 -19.57
CA PHE A 452 -18.55 -7.56 -20.25
C PHE A 452 -19.34 -8.58 -19.43
N GLU A 453 -20.15 -9.40 -20.10
CA GLU A 453 -20.98 -10.40 -19.40
C GLU A 453 -20.13 -11.47 -18.69
N VAL A 454 -20.57 -11.85 -17.49
CA VAL A 454 -20.17 -13.10 -16.84
C VAL A 454 -21.30 -14.10 -17.01
N THR A 455 -20.94 -15.38 -17.19
CA THR A 455 -21.89 -16.49 -17.29
C THR A 455 -21.58 -17.60 -16.30
N LEU A 456 -22.62 -18.25 -15.78
CA LEU A 456 -22.56 -19.50 -15.02
C LEU A 456 -23.28 -20.57 -15.85
N ASN A 457 -22.59 -21.67 -16.15
CA ASN A 457 -23.04 -22.75 -17.04
C ASN A 457 -23.50 -22.29 -18.44
N GLY A 458 -23.09 -21.08 -18.86
CA GLY A 458 -23.48 -20.46 -20.13
C GLY A 458 -24.67 -19.50 -20.03
N GLU A 459 -25.32 -19.38 -18.87
CA GLU A 459 -26.37 -18.40 -18.62
C GLU A 459 -25.79 -17.13 -17.97
N LYS A 460 -26.26 -15.95 -18.36
CA LYS A 460 -25.79 -14.67 -17.82
C LYS A 460 -26.14 -14.56 -16.34
N ILE A 461 -25.17 -14.13 -15.54
CA ILE A 461 -25.36 -13.87 -14.11
C ILE A 461 -25.50 -12.37 -13.83
N PRO A 462 -26.21 -11.96 -12.77
CA PRO A 462 -26.25 -10.57 -12.36
C PRO A 462 -24.90 -10.13 -11.80
N THR A 463 -24.47 -8.95 -12.22
CA THR A 463 -23.35 -8.19 -11.67
C THR A 463 -23.83 -6.81 -11.23
N ASN A 464 -23.19 -6.20 -10.25
CA ASN A 464 -23.43 -4.78 -9.92
C ASN A 464 -22.64 -3.83 -10.86
N GLU A 465 -22.77 -2.52 -10.62
CA GLU A 465 -22.10 -1.45 -11.39
C GLU A 465 -20.57 -1.58 -11.51
N ASN A 466 -19.93 -2.31 -10.60
CA ASN A 466 -18.49 -2.51 -10.52
C ASN A 466 -18.07 -3.94 -10.96
N GLY A 467 -19.00 -4.73 -11.52
CA GLY A 467 -18.72 -6.04 -12.10
C GLY A 467 -18.63 -7.17 -11.08
N TYR A 468 -19.10 -6.93 -9.85
CA TYR A 468 -19.08 -7.90 -8.76
C TYR A 468 -20.33 -8.77 -8.76
N PHE A 469 -20.20 -10.03 -8.37
CA PHE A 469 -21.29 -10.99 -8.32
C PHE A 469 -21.19 -11.93 -7.12
N THR A 470 -22.35 -12.38 -6.63
CA THR A 470 -22.47 -13.50 -5.69
C THR A 470 -23.72 -14.30 -6.01
N ILE A 471 -23.59 -15.62 -6.08
CA ILE A 471 -24.63 -16.57 -6.48
C ILE A 471 -24.59 -17.76 -5.54
N LEU A 472 -25.76 -18.19 -5.07
CA LEU A 472 -25.92 -19.42 -4.29
C LEU A 472 -26.52 -20.51 -5.20
N GLU A 473 -25.87 -21.67 -5.26
CA GLU A 473 -26.29 -22.82 -6.05
C GLU A 473 -26.56 -24.04 -5.17
N ASP A 474 -27.65 -24.77 -5.45
CA ASP A 474 -28.00 -26.01 -4.77
C ASP A 474 -27.07 -27.17 -5.19
N LEU A 475 -26.54 -27.92 -4.22
CA LEU A 475 -25.73 -29.11 -4.46
C LEU A 475 -26.56 -30.38 -4.32
N GLN A 476 -26.63 -31.18 -5.39
CA GLN A 476 -27.17 -32.52 -5.33
C GLN A 476 -26.20 -33.49 -4.62
N PRO A 477 -26.67 -34.52 -3.91
CA PRO A 477 -25.80 -35.54 -3.32
C PRO A 477 -24.90 -36.21 -4.37
N GLY A 478 -23.59 -36.25 -4.13
CA GLY A 478 -22.59 -36.66 -5.14
C GLY A 478 -21.94 -35.47 -5.85
N LEU A 479 -21.46 -35.70 -7.08
CA LEU A 479 -20.67 -34.72 -7.86
C LEU A 479 -21.57 -33.72 -8.61
N ASN A 480 -21.26 -32.44 -8.44
CA ASN A 480 -21.84 -31.31 -9.15
C ASN A 480 -20.73 -30.60 -9.94
N THR A 481 -21.02 -30.10 -11.14
CA THR A 481 -20.04 -29.40 -11.99
C THR A 481 -20.60 -28.06 -12.43
N PHE A 482 -19.83 -26.99 -12.23
CA PHE A 482 -20.19 -25.61 -12.59
C PHE A 482 -19.11 -24.98 -13.47
N LYS A 483 -19.49 -24.10 -14.40
CA LYS A 483 -18.55 -23.36 -15.26
C LYS A 483 -18.81 -21.86 -15.19
N ILE A 484 -17.83 -21.07 -14.79
CA ILE A 484 -17.94 -19.60 -14.79
C ILE A 484 -17.04 -19.03 -15.88
N ALA A 485 -17.58 -18.20 -16.77
CA ALA A 485 -16.83 -17.66 -17.91
C ALA A 485 -17.09 -16.16 -18.15
N HIS A 486 -16.02 -15.45 -18.55
CA HIS A 486 -16.00 -13.99 -18.85
C HIS A 486 -14.73 -13.65 -19.66
N LYS A 487 -14.82 -12.75 -20.64
CA LYS A 487 -13.71 -12.36 -21.55
C LYS A 487 -12.87 -13.55 -22.08
N GLY A 488 -13.52 -14.67 -22.43
CA GLY A 488 -12.85 -15.88 -22.91
C GLY A 488 -12.12 -16.72 -21.83
N ARG A 489 -11.96 -16.22 -20.59
CA ARG A 489 -11.51 -17.02 -19.44
C ARG A 489 -12.67 -17.88 -18.95
N GLN A 490 -12.36 -19.11 -18.51
CA GLN A 490 -13.35 -20.04 -17.94
C GLN A 490 -12.75 -20.83 -16.77
N TYR A 491 -13.41 -20.79 -15.62
CA TYR A 491 -13.16 -21.71 -14.51
C TYR A 491 -14.17 -22.87 -14.54
N THR A 492 -13.74 -24.06 -14.14
CA THR A 492 -14.62 -25.24 -14.03
C THR A 492 -14.47 -25.83 -12.63
N TYR A 493 -15.57 -25.88 -11.89
CA TYR A 493 -15.65 -26.39 -10.53
C TYR A 493 -16.23 -27.80 -10.51
N ASN A 494 -15.69 -28.66 -9.64
CA ASN A 494 -16.15 -30.03 -9.38
C ASN A 494 -16.35 -30.21 -7.87
N ILE A 495 -17.60 -30.25 -7.42
CA ILE A 495 -17.97 -30.17 -6.01
C ILE A 495 -18.75 -31.42 -5.61
N THR A 496 -18.24 -32.19 -4.65
CA THR A 496 -18.92 -33.40 -4.17
C THR A 496 -19.61 -33.16 -2.83
N ARG A 497 -20.95 -33.31 -2.76
CA ARG A 497 -21.73 -33.25 -1.51
C ARG A 497 -21.84 -34.62 -0.84
N ASP A 498 -21.30 -34.73 0.38
CA ASP A 498 -21.47 -35.87 1.30
C ASP A 498 -22.50 -35.48 2.39
N VAL A 499 -23.68 -36.13 2.44
CA VAL A 499 -24.81 -35.72 3.31
C VAL A 499 -24.50 -35.93 4.81
N GLN A 500 -24.59 -34.88 5.64
CA GLN A 500 -24.48 -34.97 7.10
C GLN A 500 -25.44 -33.99 7.82
N ILE A 501 -26.64 -34.45 8.20
CA ILE A 501 -27.67 -33.62 8.86
C ILE A 501 -27.23 -33.11 10.25
N LEU A 502 -26.55 -33.94 11.05
CA LEU A 502 -26.02 -33.58 12.37
C LEU A 502 -24.49 -33.46 12.28
N LYS A 503 -23.94 -32.25 12.47
CA LYS A 503 -22.50 -31.95 12.41
C LYS A 503 -21.82 -32.29 13.74
N GLU A 504 -22.39 -31.84 14.85
CA GLU A 504 -21.90 -32.04 16.22
C GLU A 504 -22.98 -31.84 17.29
N VAL A 505 -22.69 -32.22 18.54
CA VAL A 505 -23.56 -32.10 19.72
C VAL A 505 -22.75 -31.74 20.97
N THR A 506 -23.35 -31.02 21.92
CA THR A 506 -22.76 -30.72 23.24
C THR A 506 -23.83 -30.89 24.33
N PRO A 507 -23.47 -31.34 25.56
CA PRO A 507 -22.15 -31.78 26.01
C PRO A 507 -21.81 -33.20 25.54
N VAL A 508 -20.52 -33.57 25.59
CA VAL A 508 -19.99 -34.88 25.17
C VAL A 508 -19.14 -35.55 26.24
N GLY A 509 -19.03 -36.88 26.20
CA GLY A 509 -18.20 -37.65 27.17
C GLY A 509 -18.93 -37.92 28.47
N SER A 510 -18.52 -37.29 29.57
CA SER A 510 -19.15 -37.49 30.89
C SER A 510 -19.23 -36.16 31.64
N ILE A 511 -20.37 -35.90 32.30
CA ILE A 511 -20.60 -34.70 33.12
C ILE A 511 -21.13 -35.07 34.50
N ASN A 512 -20.70 -34.33 35.51
CA ASN A 512 -21.16 -34.41 36.89
C ASN A 512 -21.87 -33.10 37.27
N VAL A 513 -23.15 -33.19 37.65
CA VAL A 513 -24.04 -32.02 37.83
C VAL A 513 -24.74 -32.08 39.17
N ASP A 514 -25.02 -30.94 39.82
CA ASP A 514 -25.83 -30.96 41.04
C ASP A 514 -27.31 -31.23 40.72
N GLY A 515 -28.07 -31.73 41.70
CA GLY A 515 -29.49 -32.01 41.48
C GLY A 515 -30.34 -30.75 41.46
N GLY A 516 -31.29 -30.67 40.52
CA GLY A 516 -32.05 -29.44 40.22
C GLY A 516 -31.32 -28.47 39.27
N MET A 517 -30.11 -28.83 38.80
CA MET A 517 -29.30 -27.99 37.93
C MET A 517 -29.73 -28.11 36.47
N ALA A 518 -29.74 -26.98 35.74
CA ALA A 518 -30.08 -26.94 34.33
C ALA A 518 -28.87 -27.34 33.46
N VAL A 519 -29.04 -28.37 32.63
CA VAL A 519 -28.08 -28.86 31.64
C VAL A 519 -28.54 -28.41 30.26
N SER A 520 -27.81 -27.46 29.67
CA SER A 520 -28.00 -27.09 28.26
C SER A 520 -27.55 -28.23 27.35
N ILE A 521 -28.33 -28.52 26.32
CA ILE A 521 -28.03 -29.48 25.25
C ILE A 521 -28.07 -28.70 23.94
N SER A 522 -27.06 -28.85 23.10
CA SER A 522 -27.00 -28.22 21.79
C SER A 522 -26.60 -29.19 20.68
N ALA A 523 -26.95 -28.84 19.45
CA ALA A 523 -26.60 -29.58 18.25
C ALA A 523 -26.49 -28.65 17.04
N LEU A 524 -25.44 -28.82 16.25
CA LEU A 524 -25.27 -28.12 14.98
C LEU A 524 -25.87 -28.99 13.87
N ALA A 525 -26.98 -28.55 13.27
CA ALA A 525 -27.77 -29.33 12.32
C ALA A 525 -28.24 -28.48 11.13
N TYR A 526 -28.61 -29.10 10.00
CA TYR A 526 -29.19 -28.35 8.87
C TYR A 526 -30.41 -27.51 9.33
N GLU A 527 -30.55 -26.29 8.80
CA GLU A 527 -31.58 -25.31 9.19
C GLU A 527 -33.00 -25.86 9.08
N ASN A 528 -33.26 -26.66 8.05
CA ASN A 528 -34.55 -27.31 7.82
C ASN A 528 -34.76 -28.62 8.63
N ALA A 529 -33.84 -28.99 9.52
CA ALA A 529 -33.92 -30.24 10.27
C ALA A 529 -34.84 -30.12 11.50
N THR A 530 -35.58 -31.20 11.80
CA THR A 530 -36.23 -31.38 13.10
C THR A 530 -35.24 -32.03 14.06
N VAL A 531 -34.95 -31.40 15.20
CA VAL A 531 -33.93 -31.85 16.16
C VAL A 531 -34.52 -32.08 17.56
N SER A 532 -34.11 -33.16 18.22
CA SER A 532 -34.51 -33.46 19.61
C SER A 532 -33.44 -34.28 20.32
N ALA A 533 -33.41 -34.24 21.65
CA ALA A 533 -32.53 -35.03 22.49
C ALA A 533 -33.32 -35.94 23.44
N THR A 534 -32.75 -37.08 23.82
CA THR A 534 -33.32 -38.00 24.82
C THR A 534 -32.30 -38.31 25.91
N ILE A 535 -32.72 -38.22 27.18
CA ILE A 535 -31.91 -38.54 28.36
C ILE A 535 -32.81 -39.18 29.43
N ASN A 536 -32.40 -40.32 29.99
CA ASN A 536 -33.18 -41.08 31.00
C ASN A 536 -34.66 -41.30 30.63
N GLY A 537 -34.97 -41.49 29.34
CA GLY A 537 -36.33 -41.66 28.83
C GLY A 537 -37.18 -40.38 28.72
N GLN A 538 -36.62 -39.21 29.04
CA GLN A 538 -37.25 -37.91 28.75
C GLN A 538 -36.75 -37.37 27.40
N THR A 539 -37.67 -36.86 26.59
CA THR A 539 -37.34 -36.16 25.33
C THR A 539 -37.36 -34.65 25.57
N VAL A 540 -36.28 -34.00 25.12
CA VAL A 540 -36.10 -32.54 25.13
C VAL A 540 -36.17 -32.08 23.66
N PRO A 541 -37.15 -31.24 23.26
CA PRO A 541 -37.10 -30.61 21.95
C PRO A 541 -35.93 -29.62 21.91
N LEU A 542 -35.24 -29.53 20.77
CA LEU A 542 -34.26 -28.48 20.53
C LEU A 542 -34.80 -27.54 19.43
N THR A 543 -34.66 -26.24 19.63
CA THR A 543 -35.06 -25.20 18.68
C THR A 543 -33.85 -24.40 18.22
N ILE A 544 -33.90 -23.79 17.04
CA ILE A 544 -32.86 -22.86 16.59
C ILE A 544 -32.68 -21.77 17.66
N SER A 545 -31.43 -21.49 18.03
CA SER A 545 -31.11 -20.44 18.99
C SER A 545 -31.25 -19.06 18.36
N GLU A 546 -32.00 -18.16 19.00
CA GLU A 546 -32.02 -16.73 18.62
C GLU A 546 -30.64 -16.07 18.83
N GLU A 547 -29.81 -16.64 19.71
CA GLU A 547 -28.41 -16.24 19.93
C GLU A 547 -27.42 -16.86 18.92
N SER A 548 -27.86 -17.38 17.76
CA SER A 548 -26.96 -17.91 16.71
C SER A 548 -26.30 -16.82 15.86
N GLY A 549 -25.73 -15.81 16.54
CA GLY A 549 -24.96 -14.73 15.93
C GLY A 549 -23.56 -15.15 15.51
N ASP A 550 -23.06 -14.51 14.45
CA ASP A 550 -21.69 -14.41 13.92
C ASP A 550 -20.93 -15.71 13.55
N ASP A 551 -21.05 -16.80 14.31
CA ASP A 551 -20.14 -17.96 14.25
C ASP A 551 -20.55 -19.06 13.24
N THR A 552 -21.66 -18.88 12.50
CA THR A 552 -21.98 -19.73 11.34
C THR A 552 -21.59 -19.04 10.05
N ASP A 553 -20.65 -19.63 9.30
CA ASP A 553 -20.35 -19.29 7.91
C ASP A 553 -21.64 -18.97 7.14
N ARG A 554 -21.70 -17.78 6.51
CA ARG A 554 -22.86 -17.32 5.72
C ARG A 554 -23.30 -18.35 4.68
N ASP A 555 -22.32 -19.07 4.14
CA ASP A 555 -22.52 -20.04 3.06
C ASP A 555 -22.86 -21.45 3.62
N SER A 556 -22.92 -21.62 4.95
CA SER A 556 -23.33 -22.83 5.67
C SER A 556 -24.82 -22.82 6.01
N GLN A 557 -25.48 -23.92 5.70
CA GLN A 557 -26.90 -24.15 6.01
C GLN A 557 -27.09 -24.91 7.34
N TYR A 558 -26.05 -24.99 8.18
CA TYR A 558 -26.18 -25.46 9.56
C TYR A 558 -26.56 -24.32 10.52
N LYS A 559 -27.48 -24.60 11.46
CA LYS A 559 -27.86 -23.74 12.58
C LYS A 559 -27.64 -24.44 13.92
N LEU A 560 -27.42 -23.65 14.97
CA LEU A 560 -27.30 -24.13 16.33
C LEU A 560 -28.69 -24.33 16.93
N PHE A 561 -29.06 -25.59 17.15
CA PHE A 561 -30.25 -25.98 17.88
C PHE A 561 -29.91 -26.13 19.38
N THR A 562 -30.73 -25.59 20.27
CA THR A 562 -30.52 -25.67 21.74
C THR A 562 -31.78 -26.09 22.48
N GLY A 563 -31.60 -26.67 23.67
CA GLY A 563 -32.65 -27.08 24.59
C GLY A 563 -32.09 -27.29 26.00
N THR A 564 -32.94 -27.41 27.01
CA THR A 564 -32.49 -27.56 28.41
C THR A 564 -33.13 -28.76 29.09
N PHE A 565 -32.30 -29.61 29.70
CA PHE A 565 -32.70 -30.69 30.60
C PHE A 565 -32.46 -30.26 32.06
N THR A 566 -33.45 -30.38 32.94
CA THR A 566 -33.22 -30.14 34.38
C THR A 566 -32.88 -31.45 35.08
N ALA A 567 -31.69 -31.50 35.71
CA ALA A 567 -31.28 -32.65 36.50
C ALA A 567 -32.26 -32.91 37.66
N PRO A 568 -32.65 -34.16 37.95
CA PRO A 568 -33.51 -34.48 39.09
C PRO A 568 -32.83 -34.12 40.42
N SER A 569 -33.63 -33.90 41.46
CA SER A 569 -33.14 -33.51 42.80
C SER A 569 -32.07 -34.46 43.35
N ALA A 570 -31.05 -33.89 44.01
CA ALA A 570 -29.91 -34.65 44.51
C ALA A 570 -30.31 -35.59 45.65
N SER A 571 -29.66 -36.76 45.70
CA SER A 571 -29.84 -37.73 46.77
C SER A 571 -28.58 -37.82 47.65
N GLN A 572 -28.59 -38.66 48.69
CA GLN A 572 -27.42 -38.84 49.58
C GLN A 572 -26.24 -39.57 48.88
N SER A 573 -26.45 -40.08 47.67
CA SER A 573 -25.43 -40.68 46.80
C SER A 573 -25.57 -40.15 45.38
N ALA A 574 -24.51 -40.19 44.59
CA ALA A 574 -24.56 -39.82 43.17
C ALA A 574 -25.44 -40.80 42.36
N VAL A 575 -26.13 -40.30 41.33
CA VAL A 575 -27.08 -41.06 40.49
C VAL A 575 -26.73 -40.91 39.01
N LYS A 576 -26.46 -42.02 38.31
CA LYS A 576 -26.16 -42.02 36.87
C LYS A 576 -27.46 -42.10 36.06
N LEU A 577 -27.67 -41.15 35.14
CA LEU A 577 -28.88 -41.02 34.32
C LEU A 577 -28.77 -41.67 32.92
N GLY A 578 -27.57 -42.10 32.53
CA GLY A 578 -27.29 -42.57 31.18
C GLY A 578 -26.81 -41.45 30.26
N ASN A 579 -26.87 -41.68 28.95
CA ASN A 579 -26.25 -40.82 27.95
C ASN A 579 -27.33 -39.99 27.23
N ILE A 580 -26.98 -38.76 26.87
CA ILE A 580 -27.80 -37.92 25.99
C ILE A 580 -27.70 -38.51 24.57
N VAL A 581 -28.82 -38.69 23.89
CA VAL A 581 -28.85 -39.06 22.46
C VAL A 581 -29.61 -37.98 21.70
N VAL A 582 -28.95 -37.31 20.77
CA VAL A 582 -29.57 -36.29 19.90
C VAL A 582 -29.91 -36.92 18.56
N SER A 583 -31.11 -36.67 18.06
CA SER A 583 -31.59 -37.11 16.74
C SER A 583 -31.99 -35.91 15.90
N GLY A 584 -31.63 -35.94 14.61
CA GLY A 584 -31.91 -34.90 13.63
C GLY A 584 -32.43 -35.51 12.33
N THR A 585 -33.55 -34.96 11.82
CA THR A 585 -34.24 -35.45 10.62
C THR A 585 -34.39 -34.33 9.60
N SER A 586 -33.92 -34.55 8.37
CA SER A 586 -34.09 -33.66 7.21
C SER A 586 -34.09 -34.50 5.92
N GLU A 587 -34.75 -34.00 4.87
CA GLU A 587 -34.89 -34.69 3.56
C GLU A 587 -35.38 -36.17 3.67
N GLY A 588 -36.17 -36.49 4.71
CA GLY A 588 -36.63 -37.86 5.00
C GLY A 588 -35.57 -38.81 5.59
N THR A 589 -34.33 -38.36 5.74
CA THR A 589 -33.23 -39.09 6.39
C THR A 589 -33.13 -38.69 7.86
N THR A 590 -32.83 -39.65 8.75
CA THR A 590 -32.60 -39.37 10.18
C THR A 590 -31.21 -39.84 10.58
N MET A 591 -30.48 -38.98 11.28
CA MET A 591 -29.21 -39.31 11.94
C MET A 591 -29.33 -39.10 13.45
N SER A 592 -28.39 -39.68 14.20
CA SER A 592 -28.30 -39.48 15.65
C SER A 592 -26.86 -39.50 16.12
N LEU A 593 -26.55 -38.67 17.11
CA LEU A 593 -25.25 -38.55 17.76
C LEU A 593 -25.41 -38.74 19.27
N GLU A 594 -24.41 -39.37 19.89
CA GLU A 594 -24.36 -39.61 21.33
C GLU A 594 -23.60 -38.48 22.02
N GLY A 595 -24.26 -37.81 22.95
CA GLY A 595 -23.70 -36.78 23.83
C GLY A 595 -23.16 -37.36 25.13
N ALA A 596 -23.13 -36.54 26.19
CA ALA A 596 -22.51 -36.92 27.46
C ALA A 596 -23.33 -37.94 28.27
N SER A 597 -22.63 -38.80 29.01
CA SER A 597 -23.17 -39.53 30.14
C SER A 597 -23.36 -38.60 31.34
N VAL A 598 -24.58 -38.47 31.85
CA VAL A 598 -24.91 -37.55 32.95
C VAL A 598 -24.93 -38.29 34.29
N THR A 599 -24.22 -37.74 35.28
CA THR A 599 -24.29 -38.15 36.69
C THR A 599 -24.75 -36.98 37.54
N VAL A 600 -25.77 -37.18 38.37
CA VAL A 600 -26.18 -36.23 39.41
C VAL A 600 -25.35 -36.46 40.65
N ASN A 601 -24.72 -35.42 41.19
CA ASN A 601 -23.92 -35.43 42.40
C ASN A 601 -24.77 -35.77 43.64
N LYS A 602 -24.08 -36.12 44.74
CA LYS A 602 -24.72 -36.16 46.06
C LYS A 602 -25.16 -34.73 46.47
N LYS A 603 -26.06 -34.63 47.43
CA LYS A 603 -26.43 -33.35 48.04
C LYS A 603 -25.20 -32.68 48.69
N ALA A 604 -24.91 -31.42 48.33
CA ALA A 604 -23.84 -30.64 48.94
C ALA A 604 -24.22 -30.15 50.36
N GLU A 605 -23.25 -30.14 51.28
CA GLU A 605 -23.42 -29.65 52.67
C GLU A 605 -22.41 -28.53 52.94
N LEU A 606 -22.80 -27.45 53.63
CA LEU A 606 -21.89 -26.35 53.92
C LEU A 606 -20.90 -26.74 55.04
N GLY A 607 -19.60 -26.67 54.74
CA GLY A 607 -18.52 -26.95 55.68
C GLY A 607 -17.82 -28.31 55.49
N ASP A 608 -18.09 -29.00 54.38
CA ASP A 608 -17.50 -30.30 54.03
C ASP A 608 -16.19 -30.22 53.21
N GLY A 609 -15.87 -29.04 52.66
CA GLY A 609 -14.74 -28.84 51.74
C GLY A 609 -13.40 -28.49 52.39
N SER A 610 -12.50 -27.93 51.59
CA SER A 610 -11.11 -27.63 51.96
C SER A 610 -10.79 -26.15 51.85
N VAL A 611 -9.91 -25.65 52.72
CA VAL A 611 -9.34 -24.30 52.60
C VAL A 611 -8.46 -24.24 51.35
N VAL A 612 -8.72 -23.25 50.50
CA VAL A 612 -8.05 -23.05 49.22
C VAL A 612 -7.57 -21.61 49.06
N GLN A 613 -6.50 -21.45 48.29
CA GLN A 613 -5.89 -20.18 47.97
C GLN A 613 -5.84 -19.98 46.45
N VAL A 614 -6.26 -18.80 45.97
CA VAL A 614 -6.15 -18.38 44.57
C VAL A 614 -4.68 -18.25 44.16
N ILE A 615 -4.31 -18.88 43.06
CA ILE A 615 -2.95 -18.84 42.47
C ILE A 615 -2.89 -18.08 41.13
N ALA A 616 -4.00 -17.95 40.41
CA ALA A 616 -4.09 -17.09 39.24
C ALA A 616 -3.96 -15.59 39.62
N GLU A 617 -3.40 -14.77 38.73
CA GLU A 617 -3.23 -13.33 38.99
C GLU A 617 -4.58 -12.62 39.22
N GLN A 618 -5.59 -12.97 38.42
CA GLN A 618 -7.00 -12.59 38.54
C GLN A 618 -7.80 -13.86 38.21
N ALA A 619 -8.32 -14.59 39.22
CA ALA A 619 -9.13 -15.78 39.00
C ALA A 619 -10.55 -15.40 38.62
N GLU A 620 -11.04 -15.90 37.49
CA GLU A 620 -12.41 -15.63 37.04
C GLU A 620 -13.43 -16.33 37.93
N THR A 621 -14.54 -15.63 38.23
CA THR A 621 -15.59 -16.11 39.13
C THR A 621 -16.91 -16.27 38.38
N PHE A 622 -17.67 -17.30 38.73
CA PHE A 622 -18.92 -17.67 38.05
C PHE A 622 -20.05 -17.91 39.05
N PRO A 623 -21.32 -17.82 38.62
CA PRO A 623 -22.47 -18.19 39.45
C PRO A 623 -22.45 -19.68 39.84
N VAL A 624 -22.75 -19.97 41.11
CA VAL A 624 -22.80 -21.34 41.66
C VAL A 624 -23.99 -22.20 41.19
N LYS A 625 -24.90 -21.63 40.38
CA LYS A 625 -26.13 -22.31 39.92
C LYS A 625 -26.12 -22.74 38.45
N SER A 626 -25.17 -22.27 37.63
CA SER A 626 -25.05 -22.67 36.21
C SER A 626 -23.97 -23.74 36.02
N LEU A 627 -24.06 -24.47 34.91
CA LEU A 627 -23.02 -25.43 34.47
C LEU A 627 -22.06 -24.86 33.43
N ASN A 628 -22.52 -23.94 32.59
CA ASN A 628 -21.72 -23.37 31.49
C ASN A 628 -20.54 -22.51 31.98
N ASP A 629 -19.53 -22.37 31.14
CA ASP A 629 -18.37 -21.48 31.32
C ASP A 629 -18.67 -20.03 30.86
N ASN A 630 -19.95 -19.69 30.70
CA ASN A 630 -20.34 -18.37 30.25
C ASN A 630 -20.14 -17.38 31.40
N SER A 631 -19.18 -16.48 31.22
CA SER A 631 -18.94 -15.37 32.15
C SER A 631 -20.17 -14.50 32.30
N SER A 632 -20.31 -13.89 33.48
CA SER A 632 -21.41 -12.97 33.78
C SER A 632 -20.85 -11.63 34.22
N ALA A 633 -21.36 -10.54 33.63
CA ALA A 633 -20.97 -9.16 33.94
C ALA A 633 -21.26 -8.74 35.41
N ALA A 634 -22.01 -9.56 36.16
CA ALA A 634 -22.22 -9.38 37.59
C ALA A 634 -21.11 -9.99 38.47
N TYR A 635 -20.13 -10.69 37.86
CA TYR A 635 -19.07 -11.40 38.55
C TYR A 635 -17.69 -10.81 38.17
N TYR A 636 -16.83 -10.62 39.17
CA TYR A 636 -15.54 -9.94 39.06
C TYR A 636 -14.43 -10.82 39.64
N PRO A 637 -13.22 -10.79 39.07
CA PRO A 637 -12.19 -11.73 39.44
C PRO A 637 -11.65 -11.53 40.85
N LEU A 638 -11.23 -12.63 41.47
CA LEU A 638 -10.53 -12.63 42.76
C LEU A 638 -9.01 -12.53 42.56
N PRO A 639 -8.31 -11.66 43.30
CA PRO A 639 -6.87 -11.49 43.14
C PRO A 639 -6.08 -12.64 43.75
N LYS A 640 -4.87 -12.87 43.20
CA LYS A 640 -3.91 -13.86 43.69
C LYS A 640 -3.67 -13.79 45.20
N GLY A 641 -3.75 -14.95 45.84
CA GLY A 641 -3.56 -15.11 47.27
C GLY A 641 -4.82 -14.98 48.10
N THR A 642 -5.98 -14.66 47.51
CA THR A 642 -7.29 -14.76 48.17
C THR A 642 -7.51 -16.17 48.73
N VAL A 643 -7.94 -16.28 49.98
CA VAL A 643 -8.21 -17.54 50.69
C VAL A 643 -9.72 -17.71 50.90
N ASP A 644 -10.23 -18.90 50.64
CA ASP A 644 -11.64 -19.26 50.76
C ASP A 644 -11.78 -20.75 51.14
N MET A 645 -13.01 -21.27 51.23
CA MET A 645 -13.27 -22.70 51.42
C MET A 645 -14.15 -23.25 50.31
N THR A 646 -13.82 -24.44 49.81
CA THR A 646 -14.72 -25.14 48.89
C THR A 646 -15.94 -25.72 49.64
N TYR A 647 -17.01 -26.06 48.91
CA TYR A 647 -18.11 -26.87 49.47
C TYR A 647 -18.79 -27.77 48.42
N GLY A 648 -19.23 -28.95 48.85
CA GLY A 648 -19.72 -30.01 47.97
C GLY A 648 -18.62 -30.61 47.09
N ASP A 649 -19.03 -31.37 46.07
CA ASP A 649 -18.10 -32.01 45.13
C ASP A 649 -17.73 -31.07 43.95
N GLU A 650 -16.61 -31.38 43.30
CA GLU A 650 -16.12 -30.68 42.10
C GLU A 650 -17.11 -30.80 40.92
N ILE A 651 -17.36 -29.69 40.23
CA ILE A 651 -18.19 -29.66 39.03
C ILE A 651 -17.26 -29.89 37.84
N ILE A 652 -17.44 -31.03 37.16
CA ILE A 652 -16.65 -31.40 35.98
C ILE A 652 -17.61 -31.57 34.80
N TYR A 653 -17.37 -30.82 33.73
CA TYR A 653 -18.06 -31.03 32.46
C TYR A 653 -17.11 -30.92 31.28
N LYS A 654 -17.53 -31.48 30.14
CA LYS A 654 -16.75 -31.47 28.91
C LYS A 654 -17.60 -30.92 27.76
N ASP A 655 -17.01 -30.00 27.03
CA ASP A 655 -17.59 -29.38 25.84
C ASP A 655 -16.54 -29.41 24.71
N GLY A 656 -16.95 -29.97 23.57
CA GLY A 656 -16.06 -30.44 22.52
C GLY A 656 -14.88 -31.27 23.05
N LYS A 657 -13.66 -30.73 22.89
CA LYS A 657 -12.41 -31.35 23.39
C LYS A 657 -11.97 -30.81 24.76
N LYS A 658 -12.52 -29.68 25.23
CA LYS A 658 -12.11 -29.02 26.47
C LYS A 658 -12.83 -29.64 27.67
N THR A 659 -12.10 -29.89 28.75
CA THR A 659 -12.67 -30.29 30.05
C THR A 659 -12.57 -29.11 30.98
N TYR A 660 -13.70 -28.70 31.53
CA TYR A 660 -13.81 -27.62 32.48
C TYR A 660 -14.07 -28.20 33.88
N SER A 661 -13.38 -27.67 34.87
CA SER A 661 -13.40 -28.16 36.25
C SER A 661 -13.51 -26.96 37.19
N TYR A 662 -14.47 -26.98 38.12
CA TYR A 662 -14.74 -25.87 39.03
C TYR A 662 -14.97 -26.34 40.46
N TRP A 663 -14.55 -25.51 41.40
CA TRP A 663 -14.94 -25.60 42.79
C TRP A 663 -15.88 -24.45 43.17
N LYS A 664 -17.01 -24.80 43.81
CA LYS A 664 -17.87 -23.84 44.49
C LYS A 664 -17.17 -23.37 45.77
N LEU A 665 -17.09 -22.06 45.96
CA LEU A 665 -16.50 -21.41 47.13
C LEU A 665 -17.60 -20.89 48.06
N GLN A 666 -17.35 -20.96 49.36
CA GLN A 666 -18.31 -20.52 50.39
C GLN A 666 -18.64 -19.02 50.34
N SER A 667 -17.79 -18.20 49.70
CA SER A 667 -18.09 -16.80 49.36
C SER A 667 -19.27 -16.59 48.39
N GLY A 668 -19.81 -17.65 47.78
CA GLY A 668 -20.98 -17.60 46.89
C GLY A 668 -20.66 -17.56 45.39
N VAL A 669 -19.40 -17.76 45.01
CA VAL A 669 -18.95 -17.93 43.62
C VAL A 669 -18.41 -19.34 43.37
N ARG A 670 -18.20 -19.73 42.12
CA ARG A 670 -17.28 -20.81 41.75
C ARG A 670 -16.10 -20.27 40.94
N VAL A 671 -14.97 -20.95 40.99
CA VAL A 671 -13.74 -20.63 40.25
C VAL A 671 -13.22 -21.88 39.54
N TYR A 672 -12.38 -21.73 38.52
CA TYR A 672 -11.71 -22.87 37.90
C TYR A 672 -10.81 -23.61 38.91
N SER A 673 -10.78 -24.95 38.84
CA SER A 673 -9.91 -25.77 39.69
C SER A 673 -8.42 -25.53 39.42
N SER A 674 -8.05 -25.02 38.24
CA SER A 674 -6.68 -24.60 37.89
C SER A 674 -6.22 -23.34 38.61
N ASP A 675 -7.17 -22.51 39.06
CA ASP A 675 -6.89 -21.16 39.54
C ASP A 675 -6.72 -21.10 41.06
N ILE A 676 -6.91 -22.24 41.73
CA ILE A 676 -6.78 -22.42 43.18
C ILE A 676 -5.86 -23.60 43.53
N THR A 677 -5.34 -23.58 44.76
CA THR A 677 -4.62 -24.70 45.36
C THR A 677 -5.05 -24.90 46.80
N THR A 678 -4.94 -26.11 47.35
CA THR A 678 -5.28 -26.37 48.76
C THR A 678 -4.20 -25.80 49.68
N GLY A 679 -4.61 -25.03 50.69
CA GLY A 679 -3.68 -24.39 51.62
C GLY A 679 -4.23 -23.11 52.26
N GLY A 680 -3.47 -22.60 53.23
CA GLY A 680 -3.83 -21.42 54.02
C GLY A 680 -4.48 -21.76 55.37
N SER A 681 -5.24 -20.81 55.90
CA SER A 681 -6.05 -20.95 57.11
C SER A 681 -7.31 -20.11 56.93
N MET A 682 -8.45 -20.59 57.43
CA MET A 682 -9.74 -19.93 57.19
C MET A 682 -9.70 -18.44 57.58
N PRO A 683 -10.26 -17.54 56.74
CA PRO A 683 -10.34 -16.11 57.02
C PRO A 683 -11.39 -15.74 58.10
N ASP A 684 -11.74 -16.66 59.00
CA ASP A 684 -12.86 -16.54 59.93
C ASP A 684 -12.68 -15.35 60.89
N ASN A 685 -13.63 -14.42 60.85
CA ASN A 685 -13.65 -13.19 61.63
C ASN A 685 -12.51 -12.20 61.28
N ASN A 686 -11.98 -12.21 60.06
CA ASN A 686 -10.97 -11.26 59.59
C ASN A 686 -11.34 -9.79 59.91
N GLY A 687 -10.34 -8.99 60.28
CA GLY A 687 -10.49 -7.55 60.46
C GLY A 687 -9.87 -6.76 59.32
N ILE A 688 -10.64 -5.85 58.73
CA ILE A 688 -10.11 -4.74 57.92
C ILE A 688 -9.87 -3.59 58.89
N THR A 689 -8.61 -3.23 59.09
CA THR A 689 -8.18 -2.36 60.21
C THR A 689 -7.81 -0.94 59.78
N GLY A 690 -7.56 -0.73 58.49
CA GLY A 690 -7.20 0.56 57.92
C GLY A 690 -7.74 0.72 56.50
N MET A 691 -7.98 1.97 56.09
CA MET A 691 -8.35 2.35 54.73
C MET A 691 -7.62 3.64 54.36
N SER A 692 -6.89 3.63 53.25
CA SER A 692 -6.20 4.80 52.69
C SER A 692 -6.59 4.96 51.22
N ILE A 693 -7.11 6.13 50.86
CA ILE A 693 -7.53 6.43 49.48
C ILE A 693 -6.68 7.59 48.95
N LYS A 694 -6.02 7.39 47.81
CA LYS A 694 -5.12 8.37 47.18
C LYS A 694 -5.35 8.43 45.67
N SER A 695 -5.44 9.65 45.11
CA SER A 695 -5.47 9.88 43.67
C SER A 695 -4.13 10.41 43.17
N SER A 696 -3.82 10.07 41.93
CA SER A 696 -2.72 10.56 41.09
C SER A 696 -3.30 10.88 39.70
N GLY A 697 -2.55 11.49 38.78
CA GLY A 697 -3.07 11.79 37.43
C GLY A 697 -3.67 10.56 36.73
N ALA A 698 -2.94 9.44 36.69
CA ALA A 698 -3.37 8.23 35.98
C ALA A 698 -4.31 7.30 36.79
N TYR A 699 -4.20 7.28 38.12
CA TYR A 699 -4.89 6.26 38.94
C TYR A 699 -5.41 6.79 40.28
N THR A 700 -6.52 6.22 40.74
CA THR A 700 -6.97 6.31 42.14
C THR A 700 -6.81 4.95 42.81
N THR A 701 -6.15 4.91 43.97
CA THR A 701 -5.90 3.68 44.74
C THR A 701 -6.66 3.70 46.07
N VAL A 702 -7.37 2.62 46.36
CA VAL A 702 -7.96 2.29 47.66
C VAL A 702 -7.15 1.15 48.26
N ARG A 703 -6.48 1.40 49.39
CA ARG A 703 -5.69 0.40 50.14
C ARG A 703 -6.41 0.04 51.42
N LEU A 704 -6.64 -1.25 51.64
CA LEU A 704 -7.28 -1.79 52.83
C LEU A 704 -6.29 -2.69 53.58
N THR A 705 -6.00 -2.35 54.83
CA THR A 705 -5.11 -3.18 55.67
C THR A 705 -5.91 -4.35 56.25
N THR A 706 -5.67 -5.57 55.76
CA THR A 706 -6.43 -6.77 56.14
C THR A 706 -5.59 -7.71 57.01
N GLY A 707 -6.22 -8.42 57.95
CA GLY A 707 -5.54 -9.46 58.73
C GLY A 707 -5.21 -10.70 57.90
N GLN A 708 -6.06 -11.02 56.92
CA GLN A 708 -5.97 -12.16 56.02
C GLN A 708 -6.39 -11.75 54.59
N LYS A 709 -6.04 -12.57 53.60
CA LYS A 709 -6.39 -12.34 52.20
C LYS A 709 -7.79 -12.87 51.91
N ILE A 710 -8.79 -12.01 52.03
CA ILE A 710 -10.22 -12.37 51.99
C ILE A 710 -10.85 -12.27 50.59
N PRO A 711 -11.94 -13.01 50.32
CA PRO A 711 -12.75 -12.85 49.12
C PRO A 711 -13.81 -11.76 49.30
N TYR A 712 -14.31 -11.24 48.18
CA TYR A 712 -15.34 -10.22 48.13
C TYR A 712 -16.22 -10.39 46.88
N LEU A 713 -17.44 -9.85 46.92
CA LEU A 713 -18.31 -9.69 45.76
C LEU A 713 -18.38 -8.21 45.36
N VAL A 714 -18.78 -7.91 44.12
CA VAL A 714 -18.78 -6.53 43.58
C VAL A 714 -20.10 -6.21 42.92
N GLU A 715 -20.64 -5.03 43.21
CA GLU A 715 -21.84 -4.47 42.57
C GLU A 715 -21.54 -3.06 42.04
N TYR A 716 -22.04 -2.76 40.84
CA TYR A 716 -21.93 -1.44 40.21
C TYR A 716 -23.28 -1.07 39.58
N ASN A 717 -23.71 0.18 39.78
CA ASN A 717 -25.04 0.67 39.36
C ASN A 717 -24.98 1.99 38.55
N GLY A 718 -23.82 2.36 38.00
CA GLY A 718 -23.62 3.65 37.33
C GLY A 718 -22.99 4.72 38.22
N SER A 719 -23.51 4.93 39.43
CA SER A 719 -23.12 6.04 40.32
C SER A 719 -22.19 5.63 41.48
N GLN A 720 -22.10 4.35 41.80
CA GLN A 720 -21.26 3.82 42.88
C GLN A 720 -20.82 2.38 42.62
N ILE A 721 -19.73 1.98 43.26
CA ILE A 721 -19.24 0.59 43.30
C ILE A 721 -19.19 0.10 44.75
N THR A 722 -19.74 -1.09 45.01
CA THR A 722 -19.81 -1.70 46.35
C THR A 722 -19.06 -3.02 46.39
N PHE A 723 -18.11 -3.14 47.33
CA PHE A 723 -17.35 -4.35 47.63
C PHE A 723 -17.92 -5.02 48.89
N LYS A 724 -18.45 -6.24 48.75
CA LYS A 724 -19.07 -7.02 49.84
C LYS A 724 -18.07 -8.03 50.39
N PHE A 725 -17.35 -7.66 51.43
CA PHE A 725 -16.28 -8.48 52.00
C PHE A 725 -16.84 -9.66 52.81
N GLN A 726 -16.34 -10.86 52.49
CA GLN A 726 -16.71 -12.09 53.18
C GLN A 726 -15.87 -12.28 54.46
N TYR A 727 -16.38 -13.10 55.38
CA TYR A 727 -15.74 -13.49 56.65
C TYR A 727 -15.26 -12.34 57.55
N THR A 728 -15.70 -11.11 57.28
CA THR A 728 -15.16 -9.87 57.88
C THR A 728 -15.98 -9.44 59.09
N SER A 729 -15.31 -9.28 60.24
CA SER A 729 -15.93 -8.96 61.54
C SER A 729 -15.80 -7.49 61.95
N THR A 730 -14.73 -6.81 61.51
CA THR A 730 -14.46 -5.40 61.82
C THR A 730 -13.99 -4.64 60.59
N VAL A 731 -14.40 -3.39 60.46
CA VAL A 731 -14.08 -2.49 59.34
C VAL A 731 -13.61 -1.12 59.86
N PRO A 732 -12.85 -0.34 59.08
CA PRO A 732 -12.46 1.02 59.46
C PRO A 732 -13.63 2.00 59.34
N LYS A 733 -13.44 3.24 59.77
CA LYS A 733 -14.45 4.30 59.61
C LYS A 733 -14.59 4.73 58.15
N SER A 734 -15.82 5.09 57.76
CA SER A 734 -16.13 5.78 56.50
C SER A 734 -15.35 7.10 56.36
N GLN A 735 -15.10 7.52 55.12
CA GLN A 735 -14.33 8.70 54.75
C GLN A 735 -15.07 9.49 53.66
N SER A 736 -15.12 10.82 53.79
CA SER A 736 -15.51 11.71 52.69
C SER A 736 -14.26 12.32 52.05
N LEU A 737 -14.27 12.52 50.74
CA LEU A 737 -13.08 12.57 49.87
C LEU A 737 -13.05 13.83 49.00
N SER A 738 -13.07 15.02 49.62
CA SER A 738 -13.20 16.31 48.92
C SER A 738 -12.17 16.58 47.81
N ASN A 739 -10.96 16.00 47.91
CA ASN A 739 -9.84 16.23 46.99
C ASN A 739 -9.51 15.01 46.11
N ASN A 740 -10.40 14.01 46.03
CA ASN A 740 -10.20 12.84 45.19
C ASN A 740 -10.70 13.10 43.76
N LEU A 741 -10.06 12.47 42.78
CA LEU A 741 -10.38 12.68 41.36
C LEU A 741 -11.60 11.86 40.88
N LEU A 742 -11.86 10.71 41.50
CA LEU A 742 -12.84 9.71 41.04
C LEU A 742 -14.03 9.52 42.01
N PHE A 743 -13.81 9.63 43.32
CA PHE A 743 -14.82 9.33 44.35
C PHE A 743 -15.13 10.53 45.24
N THR A 744 -16.39 10.69 45.67
CA THR A 744 -16.76 11.68 46.70
C THR A 744 -16.70 11.09 48.11
N ASP A 745 -17.03 9.81 48.25
CA ASP A 745 -17.20 9.16 49.56
C ASP A 745 -16.82 7.68 49.51
N ALA A 746 -16.37 7.16 50.65
CA ALA A 746 -16.07 5.76 50.89
C ALA A 746 -16.76 5.33 52.20
N ASN A 747 -17.93 4.73 52.07
CA ASN A 747 -18.85 4.43 53.17
C ASN A 747 -18.88 2.93 53.49
N TRP A 748 -18.90 2.61 54.78
CA TRP A 748 -19.02 1.24 55.29
C TRP A 748 -20.42 1.01 55.87
N ASP A 749 -21.08 -0.06 55.41
CA ASP A 749 -22.28 -0.64 56.03
C ASP A 749 -22.05 -2.14 56.27
N GLY A 750 -21.93 -2.55 57.54
CA GLY A 750 -21.45 -3.88 57.90
C GLY A 750 -20.07 -4.16 57.30
N SER A 751 -19.96 -5.23 56.51
CA SER A 751 -18.76 -5.58 55.74
C SER A 751 -18.78 -5.08 54.28
N ASN A 752 -19.71 -4.19 53.92
CA ASN A 752 -19.83 -3.63 52.58
C ASN A 752 -19.13 -2.27 52.51
N LEU A 753 -18.19 -2.09 51.58
CA LEU A 753 -17.58 -0.80 51.26
C LEU A 753 -18.19 -0.25 49.96
N THR A 754 -18.95 0.84 50.07
CA THR A 754 -19.48 1.57 48.91
C THR A 754 -18.62 2.81 48.63
N LEU A 755 -18.06 2.88 47.42
CA LEU A 755 -17.35 4.04 46.89
C LEU A 755 -18.29 4.79 45.95
N LYS A 756 -18.67 6.02 46.31
CA LYS A 756 -19.54 6.88 45.49
C LYS A 756 -18.71 7.63 44.45
N LEU A 757 -19.05 7.50 43.17
CA LEU A 757 -18.36 8.18 42.08
C LEU A 757 -18.68 9.68 42.09
N LYS A 758 -17.71 10.48 41.64
CA LYS A 758 -17.86 11.93 41.44
C LYS A 758 -18.74 12.28 40.24
N ARG A 759 -18.84 11.38 39.26
CA ARG A 759 -19.73 11.47 38.11
C ARG A 759 -20.32 10.09 37.82
N SER A 760 -21.63 10.01 37.57
CA SER A 760 -22.26 8.77 37.11
C SER A 760 -21.64 8.32 35.78
N GLY A 761 -21.37 7.03 35.63
CA GLY A 761 -20.67 6.49 34.47
C GLY A 761 -19.15 6.72 34.43
N GLY A 762 -18.57 7.46 35.39
CA GLY A 762 -17.14 7.81 35.42
C GLY A 762 -16.16 6.66 35.71
N PHE A 763 -16.61 5.41 35.71
CA PHE A 763 -15.82 4.24 36.10
C PHE A 763 -15.13 3.59 34.91
N LEU A 764 -13.80 3.70 34.86
CA LEU A 764 -12.94 3.15 33.80
C LEU A 764 -12.28 1.80 34.18
N GLY A 765 -12.96 0.97 34.98
CA GLY A 765 -12.43 -0.30 35.46
C GLY A 765 -11.39 -0.19 36.59
N TYR A 766 -10.99 -1.34 37.15
CA TYR A 766 -10.04 -1.44 38.27
C TYR A 766 -9.26 -2.76 38.30
N LYS A 767 -8.07 -2.74 38.88
CA LYS A 767 -7.29 -3.93 39.22
C LYS A 767 -7.25 -4.14 40.73
N ALA A 768 -7.54 -5.35 41.21
CA ALA A 768 -7.30 -5.76 42.59
C ALA A 768 -6.01 -6.58 42.72
N TYR A 769 -5.24 -6.40 43.80
CA TYR A 769 -4.07 -7.22 44.12
C TYR A 769 -3.68 -7.07 45.60
N TYR A 770 -2.84 -7.98 46.10
CA TYR A 770 -2.30 -7.91 47.46
C TYR A 770 -0.84 -7.44 47.47
N GLU A 771 -0.54 -6.39 48.23
CA GLU A 771 0.82 -6.03 48.64
C GLU A 771 0.97 -6.40 50.12
N ASP A 772 1.76 -7.43 50.42
CA ASP A 772 1.86 -8.05 51.75
C ASP A 772 0.49 -8.39 52.37
N SER A 773 0.05 -7.59 53.35
CA SER A 773 -1.25 -7.66 54.05
C SER A 773 -2.18 -6.48 53.73
N GLU A 774 -1.93 -5.75 52.64
CA GLU A 774 -2.87 -4.78 52.09
C GLU A 774 -3.57 -5.33 50.86
N LEU A 775 -4.91 -5.27 50.83
CA LEU A 775 -5.69 -5.39 49.60
C LEU A 775 -5.73 -4.02 48.91
N VAL A 776 -5.26 -3.97 47.66
CA VAL A 776 -5.15 -2.75 46.86
C VAL A 776 -6.10 -2.83 45.68
N PHE A 777 -7.03 -1.88 45.58
CA PHE A 777 -7.80 -1.60 44.38
C PHE A 777 -7.22 -0.39 43.66
N ARG A 778 -6.78 -0.54 42.42
CA ARG A 778 -6.26 0.53 41.56
C ARG A 778 -7.24 0.78 40.42
N PHE A 779 -7.95 1.90 40.50
CA PHE A 779 -8.89 2.41 39.50
C PHE A 779 -8.17 3.29 38.48
N ASN A 780 -8.60 3.25 37.22
CA ASN A 780 -8.14 4.20 36.20
C ASN A 780 -8.83 5.57 36.40
N ASN A 781 -8.06 6.65 36.29
CA ASN A 781 -8.61 7.99 36.14
C ASN A 781 -8.63 8.37 34.65
N SER A 782 -9.62 9.17 34.24
CA SER A 782 -9.65 9.74 32.89
C SER A 782 -8.64 10.89 32.77
N PRO A 783 -7.91 11.00 31.65
CA PRO A 783 -7.13 12.19 31.31
C PRO A 783 -7.98 13.39 30.87
N GLY A 784 -9.29 13.20 30.58
CA GLY A 784 -10.18 14.25 30.08
C GLY A 784 -10.21 14.45 28.56
N GLY A 785 -9.48 13.63 27.80
CA GLY A 785 -9.46 13.64 26.33
C GLY A 785 -8.45 12.63 25.78
N LEU A 786 -8.04 12.75 24.52
CA LEU A 786 -7.02 11.86 23.92
C LEU A 786 -5.60 12.15 24.42
N SER A 787 -5.26 13.42 24.64
CA SER A 787 -3.92 13.80 25.12
C SER A 787 -3.60 13.16 26.48
N GLY A 788 -2.55 12.35 26.54
CA GLY A 788 -2.17 11.60 27.75
C GLY A 788 -3.02 10.35 28.05
N ALA A 789 -3.96 9.98 27.17
CA ALA A 789 -4.66 8.70 27.24
C ALA A 789 -3.72 7.53 26.91
N ARG A 790 -3.96 6.36 27.51
CA ARG A 790 -3.34 5.09 27.09
C ARG A 790 -4.41 4.22 26.47
N ILE A 791 -4.29 3.95 25.17
CA ILE A 791 -5.30 3.25 24.37
C ILE A 791 -4.70 2.00 23.76
N VAL A 792 -5.44 0.89 23.79
CA VAL A 792 -5.12 -0.32 23.02
C VAL A 792 -6.04 -0.40 21.81
N VAL A 793 -5.47 -0.72 20.65
CA VAL A 793 -6.20 -1.05 19.43
C VAL A 793 -5.90 -2.50 19.08
N ASP A 794 -6.91 -3.35 19.02
CA ASP A 794 -6.79 -4.74 18.56
C ASP A 794 -7.39 -4.87 17.15
N PRO A 795 -6.60 -5.19 16.11
CA PRO A 795 -7.15 -5.62 14.84
C PRO A 795 -7.66 -7.06 14.96
N GLY A 796 -8.96 -7.28 14.78
CA GLY A 796 -9.57 -8.61 14.80
C GLY A 796 -8.91 -9.58 13.82
N HIS A 797 -8.94 -10.87 14.16
CA HIS A 797 -8.45 -11.98 13.31
C HIS A 797 -6.95 -11.87 12.95
N GLY A 798 -6.55 -12.41 11.79
CA GLY A 798 -5.20 -12.33 11.23
C GLY A 798 -4.44 -13.66 11.18
N GLY A 799 -3.36 -13.68 10.39
CA GLY A 799 -2.65 -14.92 10.06
C GLY A 799 -3.54 -15.83 9.21
N ASP A 800 -3.64 -17.10 9.62
CA ASP A 800 -4.48 -18.12 8.98
C ASP A 800 -5.99 -17.93 9.22
N ASP A 801 -6.37 -17.08 10.18
CA ASP A 801 -7.76 -16.68 10.44
C ASP A 801 -8.13 -15.43 9.63
N PRO A 802 -8.97 -15.52 8.58
CA PRO A 802 -9.40 -14.38 7.79
C PRO A 802 -10.48 -13.52 8.46
N GLY A 803 -11.16 -14.04 9.50
CA GLY A 803 -12.46 -13.53 9.93
C GLY A 803 -13.55 -13.74 8.87
N ALA A 804 -14.55 -12.86 8.85
CA ALA A 804 -15.56 -12.85 7.80
C ALA A 804 -14.93 -12.67 6.41
N LEU A 805 -15.24 -13.59 5.49
CA LEU A 805 -14.68 -13.57 4.14
C LEU A 805 -15.31 -12.48 3.29
N GLY A 806 -14.47 -11.68 2.64
CA GLY A 806 -14.88 -10.62 1.73
C GLY A 806 -15.32 -11.11 0.35
N PHE A 807 -15.73 -10.18 -0.51
CA PHE A 807 -16.01 -10.47 -1.91
C PHE A 807 -14.75 -10.43 -2.80
N TYR A 808 -13.62 -9.85 -2.36
CA TYR A 808 -12.34 -9.84 -3.10
C TYR A 808 -11.22 -10.61 -2.40
N PRO A 809 -10.33 -11.28 -3.17
CA PRO A 809 -9.13 -11.91 -2.62
C PRO A 809 -8.25 -10.90 -1.88
N GLY A 810 -7.89 -11.19 -0.62
CA GLY A 810 -7.03 -10.31 0.19
C GLY A 810 -7.72 -9.02 0.67
N GLN A 811 -9.05 -9.03 0.73
CA GLN A 811 -9.88 -8.00 1.36
C GLN A 811 -10.90 -8.67 2.29
N ASP A 812 -10.43 -9.61 3.10
CA ASP A 812 -11.22 -10.24 4.16
C ASP A 812 -11.28 -9.34 5.40
N GLU A 813 -12.07 -9.72 6.41
CA GLU A 813 -12.21 -8.96 7.65
C GLU A 813 -10.86 -8.61 8.29
N LYS A 814 -9.92 -9.55 8.37
CA LYS A 814 -8.58 -9.31 8.90
C LYS A 814 -7.83 -8.17 8.20
N ASP A 815 -8.06 -7.99 6.90
CA ASP A 815 -7.34 -7.03 6.06
C ASP A 815 -7.93 -5.63 6.28
N ILE A 816 -9.26 -5.54 6.30
CA ILE A 816 -10.02 -4.31 6.62
C ILE A 816 -9.76 -3.87 8.06
N ASN A 817 -9.86 -4.79 9.02
CA ASN A 817 -9.59 -4.55 10.44
C ASN A 817 -8.19 -4.00 10.65
N LEU A 818 -7.17 -4.60 10.02
CA LEU A 818 -5.79 -4.14 10.11
C LEU A 818 -5.56 -2.79 9.44
N ALA A 819 -6.22 -2.51 8.31
CA ALA A 819 -6.13 -1.24 7.61
C ALA A 819 -6.74 -0.09 8.44
N VAL A 820 -7.93 -0.30 9.01
CA VAL A 820 -8.60 0.67 9.90
C VAL A 820 -7.83 0.84 11.21
N ALA A 821 -7.37 -0.25 11.84
CA ALA A 821 -6.60 -0.20 13.07
C ALA A 821 -5.29 0.61 12.92
N LYS A 822 -4.54 0.44 11.82
CA LYS A 822 -3.34 1.24 11.53
C LYS A 822 -3.65 2.74 11.42
N LYS A 823 -4.74 3.10 10.74
CA LYS A 823 -5.19 4.49 10.60
C LYS A 823 -5.65 5.06 11.96
N LEU A 824 -6.39 4.30 12.75
CA LEU A 824 -6.83 4.69 14.09
C LEU A 824 -5.64 4.92 15.03
N VAL A 825 -4.62 4.05 15.00
CA VAL A 825 -3.39 4.22 15.78
C VAL A 825 -2.71 5.56 15.45
N ALA A 826 -2.58 5.90 14.16
CA ALA A 826 -1.97 7.17 13.74
C ALA A 826 -2.78 8.38 14.24
N VAL A 827 -4.10 8.41 14.02
CA VAL A 827 -4.98 9.51 14.48
C VAL A 827 -4.91 9.69 16.00
N LEU A 828 -4.96 8.60 16.76
CA LEU A 828 -4.86 8.66 18.22
C LEU A 828 -3.50 9.16 18.71
N GLN A 829 -2.41 8.80 18.00
CA GLN A 829 -1.05 9.29 18.32
C GLN A 829 -0.88 10.78 17.99
N ASP A 830 -1.43 11.24 16.86
CA ASP A 830 -1.41 12.66 16.45
C ASP A 830 -2.18 13.56 17.44
N GLU A 831 -3.25 13.03 18.04
CA GLU A 831 -4.03 13.68 19.12
C GLU A 831 -3.42 13.47 20.53
N GLY A 832 -2.18 12.97 20.62
CA GLY A 832 -1.38 12.91 21.85
C GLY A 832 -1.66 11.72 22.78
N ALA A 833 -2.36 10.67 22.31
CA ALA A 833 -2.52 9.43 23.07
C ALA A 833 -1.28 8.53 22.94
N THR A 834 -0.94 7.83 24.03
CA THR A 834 0.00 6.69 23.97
C THR A 834 -0.77 5.45 23.51
N VAL A 835 -0.48 4.95 22.32
CA VAL A 835 -1.25 3.86 21.70
C VAL A 835 -0.44 2.56 21.62
N LYS A 836 -1.05 1.44 21.97
CA LYS A 836 -0.52 0.09 21.75
C LYS A 836 -1.41 -0.68 20.80
N MET A 837 -0.94 -0.90 19.57
CA MET A 837 -1.56 -1.89 18.68
C MET A 837 -1.17 -3.30 19.14
N LEU A 838 -2.14 -4.21 19.17
CA LEU A 838 -1.89 -5.64 19.41
C LEU A 838 -1.52 -6.36 18.10
N SER A 839 -0.90 -7.53 18.22
CA SER A 839 -0.42 -8.29 17.06
C SER A 839 -1.53 -9.20 16.49
N PRO A 840 -2.04 -8.94 15.27
CA PRO A 840 -3.01 -9.82 14.63
C PRO A 840 -2.44 -11.23 14.42
N GLY A 841 -3.30 -12.24 14.35
CA GLY A 841 -2.92 -13.66 14.29
C GLY A 841 -2.34 -14.26 15.59
N THR A 842 -2.13 -13.48 16.66
CA THR A 842 -1.73 -14.02 17.98
C THR A 842 -2.94 -14.47 18.81
N THR A 843 -2.72 -15.33 19.81
CA THR A 843 -3.82 -15.86 20.63
C THR A 843 -4.48 -14.76 21.46
N MET A 844 -5.79 -14.88 21.68
CA MET A 844 -6.56 -13.91 22.48
C MET A 844 -5.99 -13.74 23.91
N ALA A 845 -5.40 -14.80 24.47
CA ALA A 845 -4.74 -14.75 25.78
C ALA A 845 -3.47 -13.87 25.76
N ASP A 846 -2.63 -13.98 24.71
CA ASP A 846 -1.41 -13.18 24.56
C ASP A 846 -1.73 -11.70 24.27
N ARG A 847 -2.75 -11.45 23.44
CA ARG A 847 -3.32 -10.12 23.19
C ARG A 847 -3.74 -9.46 24.49
N MET A 848 -4.55 -10.14 25.29
CA MET A 848 -5.05 -9.58 26.54
C MET A 848 -3.98 -9.48 27.64
N ALA A 849 -3.00 -10.39 27.68
CA ALA A 849 -1.80 -10.24 28.54
C ALA A 849 -0.98 -8.98 28.17
N THR A 850 -0.84 -8.70 26.88
CA THR A 850 -0.18 -7.48 26.38
C THR A 850 -0.96 -6.23 26.79
N ALA A 851 -2.28 -6.20 26.61
CA ALA A 851 -3.14 -5.09 27.02
C ALA A 851 -3.08 -4.84 28.54
N ARG A 852 -3.19 -5.88 29.37
CA ARG A 852 -3.03 -5.81 30.83
C ARG A 852 -1.68 -5.22 31.25
N THR A 853 -0.61 -5.57 30.55
CA THR A 853 0.74 -5.06 30.81
C THR A 853 0.88 -3.58 30.44
N PHE A 854 0.17 -3.12 29.40
CA PHE A 854 0.14 -1.72 28.98
C PHE A 854 -0.69 -0.81 29.92
N ASN A 855 -1.60 -1.38 30.73
CA ASN A 855 -2.48 -0.66 31.65
C ASN A 855 -3.28 0.51 30.99
N PRO A 856 -4.01 0.27 29.89
CA PRO A 856 -4.79 1.32 29.22
C PRO A 856 -5.95 1.84 30.08
N GLN A 857 -6.55 2.96 29.65
CA GLN A 857 -7.91 3.33 30.05
C GLN A 857 -8.97 2.71 29.12
N VAL A 858 -8.65 2.60 27.82
CA VAL A 858 -9.56 2.14 26.76
C VAL A 858 -8.87 1.07 25.90
N LEU A 859 -9.61 0.01 25.55
CA LEU A 859 -9.29 -0.91 24.46
C LEU A 859 -10.44 -0.91 23.44
N VAL A 860 -10.12 -0.85 22.15
CA VAL A 860 -11.07 -1.07 21.06
C VAL A 860 -10.58 -2.22 20.19
N SER A 861 -11.41 -3.27 20.07
CA SER A 861 -11.23 -4.36 19.09
C SER A 861 -11.97 -3.98 17.81
N ILE A 862 -11.29 -3.97 16.67
CA ILE A 862 -11.85 -3.60 15.37
C ILE A 862 -12.25 -4.88 14.62
N HIS A 863 -13.52 -4.99 14.25
CA HIS A 863 -14.14 -6.11 13.54
C HIS A 863 -15.10 -5.61 12.46
N CYS A 864 -15.47 -6.48 11.51
CA CYS A 864 -16.55 -6.19 10.57
C CYS A 864 -17.54 -7.35 10.56
N ASN A 865 -18.83 -7.02 10.62
CA ASN A 865 -19.88 -7.97 10.91
C ASN A 865 -20.20 -8.84 9.68
N SER A 866 -20.87 -9.96 9.89
CA SER A 866 -21.35 -10.85 8.84
C SER A 866 -22.72 -11.42 9.18
N SER A 867 -23.67 -11.27 8.26
CA SER A 867 -25.01 -11.82 8.41
C SER A 867 -25.39 -12.78 7.27
N VAL A 868 -26.22 -13.76 7.61
CA VAL A 868 -26.93 -14.60 6.63
C VAL A 868 -27.94 -13.81 5.80
N ASN A 869 -28.31 -12.61 6.24
CA ASN A 869 -29.10 -11.66 5.46
C ASN A 869 -28.17 -10.57 4.87
N SER A 870 -27.99 -10.55 3.54
CA SER A 870 -27.18 -9.54 2.84
C SER A 870 -27.75 -8.12 2.88
N SER A 871 -29.02 -7.94 3.27
CA SER A 871 -29.61 -6.62 3.53
C SER A 871 -29.35 -6.08 4.94
N ALA A 872 -28.71 -6.87 5.83
CA ALA A 872 -28.27 -6.36 7.12
C ALA A 872 -27.16 -5.31 6.90
N THR A 873 -27.37 -4.12 7.45
CA THR A 873 -26.43 -3.00 7.41
C THR A 873 -26.26 -2.40 8.80
N GLY A 874 -25.35 -1.43 8.92
CA GLY A 874 -25.17 -0.60 10.09
C GLY A 874 -23.97 -1.01 10.94
N SER A 875 -23.48 -0.08 11.75
CA SER A 875 -22.43 -0.35 12.72
C SER A 875 -23.02 -0.61 14.10
N GLU A 876 -22.39 -1.51 14.85
CA GLU A 876 -22.69 -1.80 16.26
C GLU A 876 -21.42 -1.93 17.08
N SER A 877 -21.53 -1.96 18.40
CA SER A 877 -20.37 -2.23 19.25
C SER A 877 -20.77 -3.00 20.50
N TYR A 878 -19.96 -3.98 20.87
CA TYR A 878 -20.22 -4.89 21.97
C TYR A 878 -19.43 -4.51 23.22
N TYR A 879 -20.11 -4.65 24.36
CA TYR A 879 -19.55 -4.49 25.71
C TYR A 879 -19.93 -5.69 26.58
N PHE A 880 -19.23 -5.91 27.68
CA PHE A 880 -19.56 -6.95 28.65
C PHE A 880 -19.98 -6.37 30.01
N TYR A 881 -19.08 -5.61 30.66
CA TYR A 881 -19.42 -4.93 31.90
C TYR A 881 -20.22 -3.65 31.63
N SER A 882 -21.25 -3.37 32.44
CA SER A 882 -22.17 -2.25 32.19
C SER A 882 -21.49 -0.86 32.17
N PHE A 883 -20.34 -0.68 32.83
CA PHE A 883 -19.55 0.56 32.76
C PHE A 883 -18.94 0.84 31.37
N GLN A 884 -18.83 -0.19 30.52
CA GLN A 884 -18.31 -0.11 29.16
C GLN A 884 -19.39 0.30 28.13
N LYS A 885 -20.69 0.26 28.49
CA LYS A 885 -21.82 0.53 27.56
C LYS A 885 -21.69 1.88 26.85
N ALA A 886 -21.30 2.93 27.58
CA ALA A 886 -21.15 4.27 27.02
C ALA A 886 -20.02 4.36 25.99
N LEU A 887 -18.89 3.67 26.21
CA LEU A 887 -17.82 3.56 25.22
C LEU A 887 -18.31 2.87 23.94
N ALA A 888 -19.00 1.73 24.08
CA ALA A 888 -19.55 0.99 22.94
C ALA A 888 -20.57 1.83 22.14
N SER A 889 -21.54 2.46 22.80
CA SER A 889 -22.52 3.32 22.12
C SER A 889 -21.87 4.50 21.39
N ASN A 890 -20.87 5.14 22.00
CA ASN A 890 -20.15 6.24 21.36
C ASN A 890 -19.38 5.75 20.11
N VAL A 891 -18.67 4.62 20.21
CA VAL A 891 -17.88 4.05 19.11
C VAL A 891 -18.80 3.65 17.95
N SER A 892 -19.90 2.95 18.23
CA SER A 892 -20.95 2.64 17.25
C SER A 892 -21.47 3.89 16.54
N SER A 893 -21.80 4.95 17.29
CA SER A 893 -22.29 6.22 16.70
C SER A 893 -21.24 6.92 15.83
N GLY A 894 -19.97 6.93 16.27
CA GLY A 894 -18.85 7.50 15.52
C GLY A 894 -18.58 6.79 14.20
N ILE A 895 -18.74 5.47 14.17
CA ILE A 895 -18.63 4.64 12.96
C ILE A 895 -19.81 4.89 12.02
N ALA A 896 -21.04 4.83 12.53
CA ALA A 896 -22.26 5.05 11.75
C ALA A 896 -22.21 6.37 10.95
N LYS A 897 -21.83 7.46 11.64
CA LYS A 897 -21.64 8.79 11.02
C LYS A 897 -20.50 8.82 10.01
N ALA A 898 -19.42 8.07 10.22
CA ALA A 898 -18.27 8.03 9.33
C ALA A 898 -18.51 7.23 8.03
N LEU A 899 -19.26 6.12 8.13
CA LEU A 899 -19.62 5.24 7.01
C LEU A 899 -20.89 5.70 6.27
N ASN A 900 -21.69 6.57 6.91
CA ASN A 900 -23.04 6.95 6.50
C ASN A 900 -23.95 5.70 6.41
N THR A 901 -24.19 5.10 7.57
CA THR A 901 -24.97 3.87 7.76
C THR A 901 -25.75 3.92 9.08
N ASP A 902 -26.60 2.92 9.32
CA ASP A 902 -27.43 2.83 10.52
C ASP A 902 -26.59 2.65 11.80
N ASN A 903 -26.98 3.34 12.87
CA ASN A 903 -26.38 3.16 14.19
C ASN A 903 -27.17 2.13 15.01
N ARG A 904 -26.64 0.92 15.15
CA ARG A 904 -27.27 -0.18 15.89
C ARG A 904 -26.85 -0.25 17.36
N GLY A 905 -26.00 0.69 17.78
CA GLY A 905 -25.73 1.03 19.18
C GLY A 905 -24.83 0.06 19.96
N GLY A 906 -24.67 0.37 21.25
CA GLY A 906 -23.93 -0.45 22.19
C GLY A 906 -24.74 -1.66 22.68
N LYS A 907 -24.27 -2.88 22.41
CA LYS A 907 -24.92 -4.16 22.74
C LYS A 907 -24.15 -4.98 23.78
N SER A 908 -24.84 -5.72 24.62
CA SER A 908 -24.20 -6.66 25.54
C SER A 908 -23.75 -7.91 24.78
N GLY A 909 -22.49 -8.35 24.94
CA GLY A 909 -21.93 -9.50 24.24
C GLY A 909 -20.80 -10.20 24.99
N LEU A 910 -20.71 -11.53 24.85
CA LEU A 910 -19.75 -12.40 25.57
C LEU A 910 -18.43 -12.59 24.80
N TYR A 911 -17.90 -11.52 24.21
CA TYR A 911 -16.66 -11.59 23.42
C TYR A 911 -15.43 -11.63 24.34
N TYR A 912 -14.39 -12.40 23.96
CA TYR A 912 -13.20 -12.54 24.81
C TYR A 912 -12.52 -11.19 25.10
N MET A 913 -12.48 -10.30 24.09
CA MET A 913 -11.82 -8.99 24.17
C MET A 913 -12.59 -7.96 25.02
N THR A 914 -13.89 -8.18 25.31
CA THR A 914 -14.73 -7.26 26.12
C THR A 914 -14.80 -7.65 27.60
N ARG A 915 -14.41 -8.88 27.96
CA ARG A 915 -14.51 -9.47 29.31
C ARG A 915 -13.52 -8.93 30.37
N GLU A 916 -12.81 -7.84 30.11
CA GLU A 916 -11.83 -7.31 31.06
C GLU A 916 -12.44 -6.29 32.04
N SER A 917 -12.13 -6.41 33.32
CA SER A 917 -12.60 -5.50 34.39
C SER A 917 -11.59 -4.40 34.74
N GLN A 918 -10.33 -4.56 34.33
CA GLN A 918 -9.21 -3.65 34.61
C GLN A 918 -9.22 -2.34 33.83
N PHE A 919 -9.99 -2.25 32.74
CA PHE A 919 -10.13 -1.06 31.89
C PHE A 919 -11.44 -1.10 31.10
N ALA A 920 -11.83 0.02 30.49
CA ALA A 920 -12.96 0.02 29.57
C ALA A 920 -12.55 -0.64 28.26
N CYS A 921 -13.34 -1.59 27.76
CA CYS A 921 -13.10 -2.21 26.45
C CYS A 921 -14.40 -2.42 25.68
N THR A 922 -14.30 -2.32 24.36
CA THR A 922 -15.39 -2.59 23.43
C THR A 922 -14.86 -3.32 22.20
N LEU A 923 -15.72 -4.13 21.59
CA LEU A 923 -15.52 -4.67 20.26
C LEU A 923 -16.42 -3.87 19.31
N ALA A 924 -15.87 -3.38 18.20
CA ALA A 924 -16.52 -2.45 17.30
C ALA A 924 -16.73 -3.10 15.93
N GLU A 925 -17.99 -3.30 15.55
CA GLU A 925 -18.39 -3.81 14.26
C GLU A 925 -18.57 -2.65 13.28
N LEU A 926 -17.66 -2.53 12.32
CA LEU A 926 -17.59 -1.36 11.44
C LEU A 926 -18.79 -1.22 10.48
N GLY A 927 -19.39 -2.36 10.12
CA GLY A 927 -20.43 -2.54 9.11
C GLY A 927 -20.42 -4.00 8.64
N PHE A 928 -21.40 -4.40 7.83
CA PHE A 928 -21.56 -5.79 7.40
C PHE A 928 -20.78 -6.08 6.12
N LEU A 929 -19.76 -6.95 6.18
CA LEU A 929 -19.06 -7.43 4.98
C LEU A 929 -19.97 -8.25 4.05
N THR A 930 -21.12 -8.70 4.57
CA THR A 930 -22.13 -9.43 3.80
C THR A 930 -23.08 -8.53 3.02
N ASN A 931 -23.06 -7.22 3.29
CA ASN A 931 -23.73 -6.22 2.49
C ASN A 931 -22.73 -5.60 1.51
N GLU A 932 -23.08 -5.60 0.22
CA GLU A 932 -22.14 -5.20 -0.83
C GLU A 932 -21.83 -3.69 -0.82
N ASP A 933 -22.81 -2.86 -0.50
CA ASP A 933 -22.65 -1.40 -0.41
C ASP A 933 -21.81 -0.97 0.79
N GLU A 934 -21.93 -1.66 1.93
CA GLU A 934 -21.02 -1.47 3.06
C GLU A 934 -19.62 -2.04 2.78
N TYR A 935 -19.52 -3.24 2.24
CA TYR A 935 -18.24 -3.87 1.91
C TYR A 935 -17.39 -3.02 0.95
N THR A 936 -17.97 -2.59 -0.18
CA THR A 936 -17.29 -1.73 -1.16
C THR A 936 -16.89 -0.37 -0.58
N ARG A 937 -17.61 0.14 0.43
CA ARG A 937 -17.19 1.31 1.21
C ARG A 937 -16.08 0.99 2.20
N LEU A 938 -16.12 -0.14 2.91
CA LEU A 938 -15.16 -0.56 3.95
C LEU A 938 -13.76 -0.84 3.41
N ILE A 939 -13.62 -1.33 2.18
CA ILE A 939 -12.30 -1.52 1.54
C ILE A 939 -11.66 -0.21 1.04
N ARG A 940 -12.43 0.87 0.86
CA ARG A 940 -11.92 2.15 0.34
C ARG A 940 -11.11 2.88 1.43
N SER A 941 -9.82 3.08 1.19
CA SER A 941 -8.87 3.77 2.10
C SER A 941 -9.37 5.13 2.63
N LYS A 942 -10.15 5.88 1.83
CA LYS A 942 -10.78 7.14 2.24
C LYS A 942 -11.85 6.93 3.32
N THR A 943 -12.72 5.92 3.17
CA THR A 943 -13.74 5.56 4.16
C THR A 943 -13.10 5.02 5.43
N GLN A 944 -12.12 4.13 5.32
CA GLN A 944 -11.35 3.61 6.46
C GLN A 944 -10.74 4.73 7.31
N THR A 945 -10.29 5.82 6.66
CA THR A 945 -9.76 7.00 7.34
C THR A 945 -10.86 7.80 8.04
N LYS A 946 -12.06 7.93 7.44
CA LYS A 946 -13.23 8.50 8.14
C LYS A 946 -13.60 7.68 9.37
N ILE A 947 -13.64 6.35 9.25
CA ILE A 947 -13.99 5.44 10.35
C ILE A 947 -12.98 5.57 11.49
N ALA A 948 -11.68 5.57 11.19
CA ALA A 948 -10.62 5.82 12.18
C ALA A 948 -10.82 7.15 12.93
N ASN A 949 -11.11 8.24 12.22
CA ASN A 949 -11.44 9.54 12.84
C ASN A 949 -12.72 9.48 13.69
N GLY A 950 -13.77 8.80 13.20
CA GLY A 950 -15.03 8.62 13.93
C GLY A 950 -14.84 7.89 15.27
N ILE A 951 -14.04 6.81 15.26
CA ILE A 951 -13.69 6.06 16.48
C ILE A 951 -12.81 6.90 17.42
N ALA A 952 -11.81 7.61 16.90
CA ALA A 952 -10.96 8.49 17.72
C ALA A 952 -11.78 9.59 18.41
N ASN A 953 -12.69 10.25 17.67
CA ASN A 953 -13.62 11.25 18.22
C ASN A 953 -14.55 10.65 19.27
N ALA A 954 -15.09 9.45 19.03
CA ALA A 954 -15.94 8.74 19.99
C ALA A 954 -15.21 8.42 21.31
N ILE A 955 -13.94 7.99 21.23
CA ILE A 955 -13.08 7.77 22.40
C ILE A 955 -12.78 9.10 23.11
N ASN A 956 -12.49 10.17 22.37
CA ASN A 956 -12.26 11.50 22.94
C ASN A 956 -13.47 11.98 23.75
N SER A 957 -14.66 11.94 23.14
CA SER A 957 -15.92 12.32 23.79
C SER A 957 -16.25 11.45 25.01
N TYR A 958 -15.94 10.15 24.97
CA TYR A 958 -16.06 9.27 26.14
C TYR A 958 -15.10 9.71 27.27
N LEU A 959 -13.82 9.91 26.97
CA LEU A 959 -12.80 10.28 27.97
C LEU A 959 -13.03 11.68 28.55
N ALA A 960 -13.43 12.66 27.75
CA ALA A 960 -13.88 13.97 28.23
C ALA A 960 -15.14 13.84 29.10
N GLY A 961 -16.13 13.09 28.61
CA GLY A 961 -17.38 12.77 29.32
C GLY A 961 -17.19 12.10 30.69
N VAL A 962 -16.12 11.33 30.89
CA VAL A 962 -15.79 10.76 32.22
C VAL A 962 -14.75 11.57 33.01
N GLY A 963 -14.13 12.61 32.42
CA GLY A 963 -12.95 13.29 32.99
C GLY A 963 -13.14 14.72 33.49
N SER A 964 -14.16 15.46 33.07
CA SER A 964 -14.31 16.89 33.39
C SER A 964 -14.49 17.19 34.89
N GLY A 965 -13.38 17.42 35.59
CA GLY A 965 -13.33 17.87 36.98
C GLY A 965 -13.23 19.39 37.12
N GLY A 966 -14.19 20.15 36.61
CA GLY A 966 -14.20 21.62 36.74
C GLY A 966 -15.19 22.31 35.81
N GLY A 967 -16.44 22.49 36.27
CA GLY A 967 -17.50 23.18 35.53
C GLY A 967 -18.87 22.79 36.09
N SER A 968 -19.68 23.78 36.44
CA SER A 968 -21.06 23.57 36.91
C SER A 968 -21.98 23.35 35.72
N TYR A 969 -22.76 22.27 35.72
CA TYR A 969 -23.95 22.13 34.90
C TYR A 969 -25.05 21.52 35.76
N ASP A 970 -26.25 22.07 35.61
CA ASP A 970 -27.38 21.81 36.50
C ASP A 970 -27.92 20.38 36.37
N GLU A 971 -28.45 19.87 37.48
CA GLU A 971 -29.27 18.66 37.52
C GLU A 971 -30.68 19.04 37.01
N ASP A 972 -31.16 18.36 35.97
CA ASP A 972 -32.56 17.94 35.81
C ASP A 972 -32.70 17.18 34.47
N GLU A 973 -32.92 15.86 34.55
CA GLU A 973 -33.81 15.10 33.67
C GLU A 973 -33.94 13.67 34.25
N GLU A 974 -35.13 13.37 34.79
CA GLU A 974 -35.50 12.06 35.32
C GLU A 974 -35.92 11.09 34.19
N GLU A 975 -36.08 9.82 34.55
CA GLU A 975 -36.53 8.75 33.66
C GLU A 975 -37.94 9.01 33.10
N GLU A 976 -38.11 9.08 31.77
CA GLU A 976 -39.40 8.84 31.12
C GLU A 976 -39.28 7.70 30.10
N ASP A 977 -40.31 6.83 30.08
CA ASP A 977 -40.42 5.67 29.20
C ASP A 977 -40.63 6.11 27.74
N TYR A 978 -39.93 5.45 26.81
CA TYR A 978 -40.16 5.62 25.37
C TYR A 978 -41.40 4.82 24.93
N GLU A 979 -42.57 5.47 24.88
CA GLU A 979 -43.66 5.06 23.96
C GLU A 979 -43.55 5.83 22.64
N ASP A 980 -43.78 5.14 21.52
CA ASP A 980 -43.75 5.71 20.17
C ASP A 980 -44.87 6.74 19.95
N GLU A 981 -44.52 8.00 19.66
CA GLU A 981 -45.37 8.87 18.83
C GLU A 981 -44.52 9.65 17.79
N GLU A 982 -44.92 9.52 16.52
CA GLU A 982 -44.38 10.31 15.41
C GLU A 982 -44.64 11.80 15.64
N SER A 983 -43.58 12.63 15.65
CA SER A 983 -43.71 14.09 15.64
C SER A 983 -42.89 14.72 14.52
N GLU A 984 -43.59 15.26 13.53
CA GLU A 984 -43.02 16.11 12.47
C GLU A 984 -42.66 17.49 13.03
N GLU A 985 -41.54 17.61 13.75
CA GLU A 985 -40.96 18.94 14.04
C GLU A 985 -40.16 19.45 12.84
N SER A 986 -40.82 20.33 12.08
CA SER A 986 -40.22 21.13 11.01
C SER A 986 -39.33 22.25 11.58
N GLY A 987 -38.20 21.87 12.18
CA GLY A 987 -37.10 22.77 12.48
C GLY A 987 -36.42 23.21 11.19
N ASN A 988 -36.52 24.50 10.84
CA ASN A 988 -35.88 25.06 9.66
C ASN A 988 -34.35 25.08 9.86
N ASP A 989 -33.69 24.05 9.35
CA ASP A 989 -32.25 23.87 9.38
C ASP A 989 -31.56 25.07 8.71
N GLY A 990 -30.75 25.80 9.47
CA GLY A 990 -30.15 27.05 9.01
C GLY A 990 -28.98 26.78 8.08
N GLU A 991 -29.01 27.31 6.86
CA GLU A 991 -27.81 27.40 6.02
C GLU A 991 -26.71 28.13 6.80
N VAL A 992 -25.45 27.70 6.62
CA VAL A 992 -24.31 28.43 7.18
C VAL A 992 -24.32 29.88 6.67
N THR A 993 -24.00 30.84 7.54
CA THR A 993 -23.89 32.26 7.18
C THR A 993 -22.51 32.86 7.39
N ASP A 994 -21.67 32.28 8.26
CA ASP A 994 -20.28 32.71 8.43
C ASP A 994 -19.38 31.62 9.03
N ILE A 995 -18.06 31.82 8.93
CA ILE A 995 -17.02 31.05 9.64
C ILE A 995 -15.88 31.98 10.07
N THR A 996 -15.38 31.82 11.29
CA THR A 996 -14.26 32.61 11.83
C THR A 996 -13.19 31.72 12.47
N LEU A 997 -11.93 32.11 12.33
CA LEU A 997 -10.79 31.50 13.02
C LEU A 997 -10.47 32.22 14.33
N ASP A 998 -9.90 31.47 15.27
CA ASP A 998 -9.33 31.99 16.52
C ASP A 998 -8.16 32.97 16.29
N ASP A 999 -7.25 32.63 15.39
CA ASP A 999 -6.04 33.39 15.08
C ASP A 999 -5.94 33.77 13.59
N SER A 1000 -5.93 35.08 13.31
CA SER A 1000 -5.68 35.60 11.95
C SER A 1000 -4.20 35.60 11.55
N LYS A 1001 -3.26 35.45 12.49
CA LYS A 1001 -1.80 35.36 12.25
C LYS A 1001 -1.09 34.55 13.32
N ILE A 1002 -0.22 33.63 12.91
CA ILE A 1002 0.66 32.86 13.79
C ILE A 1002 2.11 32.88 13.31
N THR A 1003 3.05 32.62 14.22
CA THR A 1003 4.47 32.41 13.91
C THR A 1003 4.92 31.10 14.55
N ILE A 1004 5.49 30.22 13.74
CA ILE A 1004 6.02 28.90 14.12
C ILE A 1004 7.41 28.73 13.52
N GLN A 1005 8.19 27.74 13.98
CA GLN A 1005 9.44 27.33 13.32
C GLN A 1005 9.19 26.19 12.31
N VAL A 1006 10.21 25.85 11.53
CA VAL A 1006 10.23 24.56 10.78
C VAL A 1006 10.05 23.41 11.78
N ASP A 1007 9.23 22.41 11.40
CA ASP A 1007 8.75 21.26 12.18
C ASP A 1007 7.87 21.58 13.42
N GLU A 1008 7.67 22.86 13.77
CA GLU A 1008 6.70 23.24 14.80
C GLU A 1008 5.26 23.17 14.28
N THR A 1009 4.32 22.86 15.17
CA THR A 1009 2.90 22.73 14.84
C THR A 1009 2.01 23.60 15.70
N TYR A 1010 1.00 24.22 15.08
CA TYR A 1010 -0.02 25.03 15.73
C TYR A 1010 -1.41 24.50 15.40
N ARG A 1011 -2.37 24.61 16.31
CA ARG A 1011 -3.77 24.27 16.04
C ARG A 1011 -4.56 25.57 15.88
N LEU A 1012 -5.19 25.74 14.72
CA LEU A 1012 -6.20 26.77 14.51
C LEU A 1012 -7.57 26.16 14.79
N ASP A 1013 -8.34 26.79 15.67
CA ASP A 1013 -9.74 26.46 15.91
C ASP A 1013 -10.67 27.44 15.17
N TYR A 1014 -11.95 27.05 15.03
CA TYR A 1014 -12.93 27.81 14.24
C TYR A 1014 -14.34 27.73 14.83
N GLU A 1015 -15.14 28.77 14.55
CA GLU A 1015 -16.54 28.88 14.93
C GLU A 1015 -17.40 29.12 13.67
N ILE A 1016 -18.59 28.51 13.60
CA ILE A 1016 -19.55 28.61 12.49
C ILE A 1016 -20.83 29.27 12.98
N GLU A 1017 -21.30 30.28 12.26
CA GLU A 1017 -22.61 30.90 12.51
C GLU A 1017 -23.64 30.51 11.44
N PRO A 1018 -24.88 30.13 11.83
CA PRO A 1018 -25.31 29.87 13.20
C PRO A 1018 -24.75 28.52 13.71
N SER A 1019 -24.48 28.41 15.02
CA SER A 1019 -23.83 27.23 15.61
C SER A 1019 -24.67 25.94 15.56
N ASN A 1020 -25.90 26.02 15.09
CA ASN A 1020 -26.82 24.90 14.86
C ASN A 1020 -27.08 24.61 13.37
N ALA A 1021 -26.29 25.17 12.44
CA ALA A 1021 -26.40 24.87 11.01
C ALA A 1021 -26.20 23.38 10.72
N GLY A 1022 -27.00 22.81 9.82
CA GLY A 1022 -27.03 21.35 9.56
C GLY A 1022 -25.76 20.75 8.96
N ASN A 1023 -24.99 21.54 8.20
CA ASN A 1023 -23.75 21.09 7.57
C ASN A 1023 -22.54 21.95 7.97
N GLN A 1024 -21.92 21.56 9.09
CA GLN A 1024 -20.73 22.21 9.66
C GLN A 1024 -19.40 21.63 9.12
N GLU A 1025 -19.41 20.87 8.01
CA GLU A 1025 -18.17 20.38 7.42
C GLU A 1025 -17.33 21.54 6.87
N VAL A 1026 -16.02 21.48 7.13
CA VAL A 1026 -15.03 22.43 6.60
C VAL A 1026 -13.92 21.73 5.83
N THR A 1027 -13.27 22.49 4.96
CA THR A 1027 -12.07 22.09 4.21
C THR A 1027 -10.94 23.04 4.51
N TRP A 1028 -9.73 22.51 4.70
CA TRP A 1028 -8.54 23.28 5.01
C TRP A 1028 -7.57 23.27 3.82
N SER A 1029 -6.91 24.38 3.57
CA SER A 1029 -5.93 24.54 2.50
C SER A 1029 -4.75 25.42 2.92
N SER A 1030 -3.58 25.15 2.34
CA SER A 1030 -2.40 26.01 2.44
C SER A 1030 -2.10 26.60 1.08
N SER A 1031 -1.84 27.91 1.03
CA SER A 1031 -1.42 28.61 -0.19
C SER A 1031 -0.02 28.21 -0.66
N ASN A 1032 0.80 27.60 0.22
CA ASN A 1032 2.09 27.04 -0.16
C ASN A 1032 2.46 25.90 0.80
N LYS A 1033 2.19 24.66 0.39
CA LYS A 1033 2.48 23.44 1.16
C LYS A 1033 3.97 23.21 1.40
N ALA A 1034 4.86 23.82 0.62
CA ALA A 1034 6.30 23.76 0.84
C ALA A 1034 6.78 24.70 1.97
N ILE A 1035 5.94 25.65 2.42
CA ILE A 1035 6.22 26.53 3.56
C ILE A 1035 5.53 25.98 4.82
N ALA A 1036 4.21 25.73 4.77
CA ALA A 1036 3.50 25.03 5.84
C ALA A 1036 2.35 24.17 5.30
N THR A 1037 2.11 23.02 5.91
CA THR A 1037 0.93 22.17 5.64
C THR A 1037 -0.15 22.39 6.70
N VAL A 1038 -1.38 21.93 6.42
CA VAL A 1038 -2.50 21.94 7.38
C VAL A 1038 -3.29 20.63 7.26
N SER A 1039 -3.66 20.03 8.38
CA SER A 1039 -4.49 18.81 8.44
C SER A 1039 -5.97 19.13 8.16
N SER A 1040 -6.78 18.09 7.95
CA SER A 1040 -8.25 18.23 7.91
C SER A 1040 -8.87 18.71 9.23
N SER A 1041 -8.11 18.71 10.32
CA SER A 1041 -8.53 19.21 11.64
C SER A 1041 -8.02 20.62 11.96
N GLY A 1042 -7.32 21.31 11.05
CA GLY A 1042 -6.79 22.67 11.32
C GLY A 1042 -5.43 22.70 12.03
N ARG A 1043 -4.74 21.55 12.16
CA ARG A 1043 -3.36 21.51 12.67
C ARG A 1043 -2.38 21.89 11.56
N VAL A 1044 -1.74 23.03 11.72
CA VAL A 1044 -0.69 23.59 10.85
C VAL A 1044 0.67 23.02 11.24
N THR A 1045 1.52 22.71 10.26
CA THR A 1045 2.92 22.27 10.48
C THR A 1045 3.87 23.08 9.59
N GLY A 1046 4.90 23.71 10.16
CA GLY A 1046 5.93 24.41 9.41
C GLY A 1046 6.86 23.44 8.67
N ILE A 1047 7.14 23.69 7.39
CA ILE A 1047 7.95 22.83 6.51
C ILE A 1047 9.23 23.53 6.05
N LYS A 1048 9.16 24.84 5.75
CA LYS A 1048 10.32 25.63 5.32
C LYS A 1048 10.13 27.09 5.72
N GLU A 1049 11.23 27.78 6.00
CA GLU A 1049 11.22 29.22 6.24
C GLU A 1049 10.48 29.98 5.13
N GLY A 1050 9.57 30.88 5.53
CA GLY A 1050 8.74 31.65 4.62
C GLY A 1050 7.43 32.09 5.24
N THR A 1051 6.50 32.57 4.41
CA THR A 1051 5.15 32.94 4.85
C THR A 1051 4.12 32.36 3.88
N CYS A 1052 3.09 31.70 4.42
CA CYS A 1052 1.97 31.21 3.64
C CYS A 1052 0.64 31.51 4.35
N LYS A 1053 -0.46 31.28 3.64
CA LYS A 1053 -1.81 31.52 4.14
C LYS A 1053 -2.54 30.19 4.28
N ILE A 1054 -3.01 29.90 5.49
CA ILE A 1054 -3.90 28.76 5.77
C ILE A 1054 -5.33 29.28 5.71
N THR A 1055 -6.20 28.58 4.99
CA THR A 1055 -7.60 28.98 4.78
C THR A 1055 -8.52 27.82 5.13
N VAL A 1056 -9.50 28.09 6.00
CA VAL A 1056 -10.65 27.21 6.26
C VAL A 1056 -11.80 27.64 5.35
N LYS A 1057 -12.55 26.67 4.83
CA LYS A 1057 -13.72 26.91 3.97
C LYS A 1057 -14.87 25.99 4.36
N THR A 1058 -16.05 26.53 4.65
CA THR A 1058 -17.26 25.74 4.89
C THR A 1058 -17.69 25.02 3.62
N ARG A 1059 -18.18 23.79 3.75
CA ARG A 1059 -18.69 23.01 2.63
C ARG A 1059 -20.06 23.51 2.18
N ASP A 1060 -20.88 23.90 3.14
CA ASP A 1060 -22.15 24.59 2.90
C ASP A 1060 -21.94 26.11 2.83
N GLY A 1061 -22.62 26.77 1.88
CA GLY A 1061 -22.46 28.20 1.56
C GLY A 1061 -21.09 28.67 1.04
N GLY A 1062 -20.00 27.96 1.33
CA GLY A 1062 -18.66 28.24 0.79
C GLY A 1062 -17.91 29.39 1.45
N TYR A 1063 -18.29 29.82 2.65
CA TYR A 1063 -17.65 30.87 3.45
C TYR A 1063 -16.22 30.50 3.83
N THR A 1064 -15.35 31.50 4.02
CA THR A 1064 -13.92 31.28 4.28
C THR A 1064 -13.36 32.27 5.28
N ASP A 1065 -12.52 31.78 6.19
CA ASP A 1065 -11.59 32.61 6.96
C ASP A 1065 -10.18 32.01 6.94
N SER A 1066 -9.18 32.77 7.39
CA SER A 1066 -7.79 32.48 7.06
C SER A 1066 -6.73 33.11 7.97
N CYS A 1067 -5.73 32.30 8.30
CA CYS A 1067 -4.58 32.65 9.11
C CYS A 1067 -3.32 32.88 8.24
N THR A 1068 -2.55 33.92 8.54
CA THR A 1068 -1.20 34.10 7.97
C THR A 1068 -0.18 33.38 8.84
N VAL A 1069 0.49 32.39 8.29
CA VAL A 1069 1.50 31.57 8.99
C VAL A 1069 2.89 32.02 8.56
N THR A 1070 3.68 32.51 9.52
CA THR A 1070 5.11 32.80 9.31
C THR A 1070 5.92 31.65 9.88
N VAL A 1071 6.71 30.99 9.04
CA VAL A 1071 7.63 29.91 9.43
C VAL A 1071 9.03 30.51 9.52
N GLY A 1072 9.60 30.53 10.72
CA GLY A 1072 10.95 31.01 10.98
C GLY A 1072 12.04 29.97 10.66
N PRO A 1073 13.31 30.40 10.52
CA PRO A 1073 14.43 29.51 10.26
C PRO A 1073 14.62 28.52 11.42
N GLY A 1074 14.58 27.23 11.11
CA GLY A 1074 14.87 26.15 12.06
C GLY A 1074 16.32 26.25 12.56
N GLY A 1075 16.51 26.85 13.73
CA GLY A 1075 17.84 27.05 14.30
C GLY A 1075 18.48 25.73 14.71
N GLY A 1076 19.50 25.28 13.97
CA GLY A 1076 20.38 24.14 14.28
C GLY A 1076 21.27 24.39 15.51
N ASN A 1077 20.62 24.60 16.65
CA ASN A 1077 21.21 24.84 17.97
C ASN A 1077 20.27 24.33 19.09
N ALA A 1078 19.22 23.57 18.73
CA ALA A 1078 18.40 22.87 19.69
C ALA A 1078 19.24 21.78 20.37
N LYS A 1079 19.27 21.79 21.71
CA LYS A 1079 19.96 20.73 22.44
C LYS A 1079 19.27 19.39 22.23
N ILE A 1080 20.06 18.32 22.12
CA ILE A 1080 19.61 16.94 22.12
C ILE A 1080 18.93 16.67 23.48
N GLN A 1081 17.61 16.46 23.43
CA GLN A 1081 16.79 16.12 24.59
C GLN A 1081 16.59 14.61 24.70
N ASP A 1082 16.58 13.90 23.58
CA ASP A 1082 16.49 12.44 23.53
C ASP A 1082 17.25 11.86 22.33
N ILE A 1083 17.67 10.60 22.46
CA ILE A 1083 18.33 9.81 21.41
C ILE A 1083 17.59 8.48 21.31
N THR A 1084 17.37 7.96 20.10
CA THR A 1084 16.91 6.59 19.90
C THR A 1084 17.79 5.89 18.87
N ILE A 1085 18.42 4.78 19.26
CA ILE A 1085 19.24 3.95 18.39
C ILE A 1085 18.36 2.99 17.61
N SER A 1086 18.58 2.88 16.30
CA SER A 1086 18.03 1.83 15.44
C SER A 1086 19.12 1.14 14.63
N GLY A 1087 18.88 -0.10 14.20
CA GLY A 1087 19.84 -0.92 13.45
C GLY A 1087 19.79 -2.39 13.85
N SER A 1088 20.76 -3.20 13.38
CA SER A 1088 20.87 -4.62 13.74
C SER A 1088 21.34 -4.80 15.19
N ASP A 1089 20.77 -5.76 15.91
CA ASP A 1089 21.24 -6.18 17.25
C ASP A 1089 22.32 -7.28 17.21
N THR A 1090 22.68 -7.74 16.00
CA THR A 1090 23.51 -8.94 15.78
C THR A 1090 24.56 -8.67 14.70
N VAL A 1091 25.79 -9.16 14.95
CA VAL A 1091 26.90 -9.12 13.98
C VAL A 1091 27.75 -10.40 14.09
N GLU A 1092 28.38 -10.87 13.01
CA GLU A 1092 29.36 -11.96 13.08
C GLU A 1092 30.78 -11.45 13.40
N VAL A 1093 31.61 -12.26 14.05
CA VAL A 1093 33.04 -11.96 14.26
C VAL A 1093 33.71 -11.63 12.91
N GLY A 1094 34.28 -10.43 12.81
CA GLY A 1094 34.92 -9.89 11.63
C GLY A 1094 34.06 -8.94 10.80
N LYS A 1095 32.72 -9.03 10.88
CA LYS A 1095 31.78 -8.24 10.08
C LYS A 1095 31.33 -6.96 10.77
N VAL A 1096 30.74 -6.06 9.98
CA VAL A 1096 30.31 -4.72 10.37
C VAL A 1096 28.81 -4.57 10.12
N ILE A 1097 28.13 -3.85 11.00
CA ILE A 1097 26.74 -3.39 10.87
C ILE A 1097 26.69 -1.88 11.13
N SER A 1098 25.66 -1.19 10.64
CA SER A 1098 25.43 0.22 10.93
C SER A 1098 24.32 0.40 11.96
N LEU A 1099 24.51 1.35 12.88
CA LEU A 1099 23.49 1.87 13.78
C LEU A 1099 23.22 3.34 13.45
N THR A 1100 21.96 3.76 13.58
CA THR A 1100 21.51 5.13 13.37
C THR A 1100 20.97 5.71 14.66
N ALA A 1101 21.39 6.93 15.02
CA ALA A 1101 20.82 7.69 16.13
C ALA A 1101 19.77 8.68 15.60
N LYS A 1102 18.50 8.48 15.96
CA LYS A 1102 17.45 9.48 15.76
C LYS A 1102 17.43 10.44 16.95
N LEU A 1103 17.37 11.74 16.68
CA LEU A 1103 17.40 12.78 17.71
C LEU A 1103 16.01 13.37 17.98
N SER A 1104 15.81 13.81 19.22
CA SER A 1104 14.71 14.69 19.61
C SER A 1104 15.26 15.97 20.25
N PRO A 1105 14.85 17.17 19.79
CA PRO A 1105 14.07 17.40 18.57
C PRO A 1105 14.86 16.97 17.32
N SER A 1106 14.16 16.72 16.20
CA SER A 1106 14.75 16.23 14.95
C SER A 1106 15.76 17.19 14.29
N ASN A 1107 15.75 18.46 14.70
CA ASN A 1107 16.65 19.51 14.25
C ASN A 1107 17.85 19.74 15.20
N ALA A 1108 18.06 18.86 16.19
CA ALA A 1108 19.29 18.83 16.97
C ALA A 1108 20.47 18.34 16.10
N ASP A 1109 21.66 18.89 16.33
CA ASP A 1109 22.85 18.67 15.49
C ASP A 1109 23.38 17.21 15.60
N PRO A 1110 23.31 16.39 14.53
CA PRO A 1110 23.77 15.00 14.58
C PRO A 1110 25.30 14.86 14.72
N SER A 1111 26.08 15.92 14.45
CA SER A 1111 27.51 15.94 14.78
C SER A 1111 27.80 16.03 16.27
N LYS A 1112 26.76 16.22 17.11
CA LYS A 1112 26.80 16.18 18.58
C LYS A 1112 26.39 14.83 19.16
N VAL A 1113 26.47 13.75 18.38
CA VAL A 1113 26.32 12.38 18.90
C VAL A 1113 27.68 11.71 18.99
N SER A 1114 28.07 11.35 20.20
CA SER A 1114 29.24 10.51 20.47
C SER A 1114 28.82 9.05 20.64
N TRP A 1115 29.64 8.12 20.14
CA TRP A 1115 29.38 6.67 20.24
C TRP A 1115 30.48 5.98 21.06
N GLU A 1116 30.09 5.08 21.97
CA GLU A 1116 31.01 4.25 22.75
C GLU A 1116 30.63 2.76 22.72
N SER A 1117 31.63 1.89 22.86
CA SER A 1117 31.42 0.46 23.12
C SER A 1117 31.83 0.12 24.54
N GLY A 1118 30.95 -0.58 25.27
CA GLY A 1118 31.20 -1.02 26.64
C GLY A 1118 32.28 -2.10 26.78
N ASP A 1119 32.69 -2.76 25.69
CA ASP A 1119 33.82 -3.68 25.62
C ASP A 1119 34.35 -3.80 24.19
N THR A 1120 35.41 -3.05 23.89
CA THR A 1120 36.08 -3.05 22.57
C THR A 1120 36.77 -4.37 22.23
N SER A 1121 36.88 -5.32 23.17
CA SER A 1121 37.35 -6.68 22.90
C SER A 1121 36.25 -7.61 22.38
N ILE A 1122 34.98 -7.21 22.52
CA ILE A 1122 33.80 -7.91 21.98
C ILE A 1122 33.32 -7.24 20.69
N ALA A 1123 33.10 -5.93 20.68
CA ALA A 1123 32.83 -5.16 19.46
C ALA A 1123 33.34 -3.72 19.55
N THR A 1124 33.76 -3.13 18.43
CA THR A 1124 34.14 -1.70 18.33
C THR A 1124 33.06 -0.90 17.61
N VAL A 1125 32.96 0.41 17.87
CA VAL A 1125 32.06 1.34 17.17
C VAL A 1125 32.82 2.59 16.71
N THR A 1126 32.49 3.12 15.52
CA THR A 1126 33.02 4.39 14.99
C THR A 1126 32.21 5.60 15.50
N SER A 1127 32.72 6.81 15.32
CA SER A 1127 31.98 8.06 15.58
C SER A 1127 30.70 8.23 14.74
N SER A 1128 30.55 7.43 13.67
CA SER A 1128 29.40 7.38 12.77
C SER A 1128 28.42 6.23 13.05
N GLY A 1129 28.64 5.43 14.11
CA GLY A 1129 27.74 4.33 14.48
C GLY A 1129 27.96 3.00 13.72
N LYS A 1130 29.04 2.84 12.93
CA LYS A 1130 29.41 1.52 12.35
C LYS A 1130 30.00 0.62 13.46
N VAL A 1131 29.36 -0.51 13.75
CA VAL A 1131 29.76 -1.47 14.79
C VAL A 1131 30.38 -2.73 14.16
N LYS A 1132 31.54 -3.16 14.66
CA LYS A 1132 32.27 -4.34 14.20
C LYS A 1132 32.38 -5.42 15.27
N GLY A 1133 31.99 -6.65 14.94
CA GLY A 1133 32.21 -7.81 15.82
C GLY A 1133 33.69 -8.20 15.90
N VAL A 1134 34.26 -8.17 17.10
CA VAL A 1134 35.68 -8.53 17.37
C VAL A 1134 35.80 -9.94 17.95
N LYS A 1135 34.90 -10.34 18.85
CA LYS A 1135 34.90 -11.65 19.51
C LYS A 1135 33.49 -12.04 19.93
N GLU A 1136 33.20 -13.34 19.89
CA GLU A 1136 31.93 -13.89 20.36
C GLU A 1136 31.61 -13.45 21.81
N GLY A 1137 30.40 -12.92 22.01
CA GLY A 1137 29.96 -12.30 23.26
C GLY A 1137 28.84 -11.31 23.04
N THR A 1138 28.43 -10.61 24.10
CA THR A 1138 27.46 -9.50 24.03
C THR A 1138 28.07 -8.24 24.62
N VAL A 1139 27.80 -7.09 23.99
CA VAL A 1139 28.33 -5.79 24.40
C VAL A 1139 27.29 -4.70 24.18
N LYS A 1140 27.28 -3.68 25.03
CA LYS A 1140 26.42 -2.51 24.84
C LYS A 1140 27.14 -1.44 24.04
N ILE A 1141 26.45 -0.89 23.05
CA ILE A 1141 26.87 0.30 22.32
C ILE A 1141 25.99 1.45 22.79
N THR A 1142 26.59 2.55 23.26
CA THR A 1142 25.88 3.76 23.69
C THR A 1142 26.03 4.85 22.63
N ALA A 1143 24.96 5.59 22.38
CA ALA A 1143 25.00 6.91 21.74
C ALA A 1143 24.70 7.97 22.81
N LEU A 1144 25.51 9.03 22.89
CA LEU A 1144 25.48 10.04 23.95
C LEU A 1144 25.62 11.45 23.36
N ALA A 1145 24.81 12.39 23.84
CA ALA A 1145 24.86 13.80 23.45
C ALA A 1145 26.19 14.48 23.86
N ASP A 1146 26.79 15.23 22.93
CA ASP A 1146 28.06 15.98 23.07
C ASP A 1146 27.87 17.49 22.80
N ASP A 1147 26.65 17.99 23.01
CA ASP A 1147 26.25 19.41 23.03
C ASP A 1147 26.10 19.97 24.46
N GLY A 1148 26.45 19.16 25.45
CA GLY A 1148 26.21 19.44 26.87
C GLY A 1148 24.76 19.22 27.32
N GLY A 1149 23.99 18.38 26.63
CA GLY A 1149 22.85 17.65 27.20
C GLY A 1149 23.29 16.31 27.83
N ASP A 1150 22.41 15.69 28.61
CA ASP A 1150 22.66 14.41 29.30
C ASP A 1150 21.99 13.20 28.59
N ALA A 1151 21.44 13.41 27.39
CA ALA A 1151 20.65 12.42 26.65
C ALA A 1151 21.53 11.29 26.10
N TYR A 1152 21.09 10.03 26.27
CA TYR A 1152 21.77 8.85 25.74
C TYR A 1152 20.78 7.70 25.48
N ASP A 1153 21.15 6.79 24.58
CA ASP A 1153 20.48 5.49 24.41
C ASP A 1153 21.50 4.36 24.25
N ARG A 1154 21.08 3.10 24.44
CA ARG A 1154 21.94 1.90 24.43
C ARG A 1154 21.28 0.69 23.76
N ILE A 1155 21.89 0.22 22.68
CA ILE A 1155 21.58 -1.09 22.09
C ILE A 1155 22.54 -2.18 22.62
N THR A 1156 22.07 -3.41 22.76
CA THR A 1156 22.92 -4.56 23.09
C THR A 1156 23.21 -5.35 21.81
N ILE A 1157 24.48 -5.43 21.43
CA ILE A 1157 24.95 -6.13 20.24
C ILE A 1157 25.42 -7.54 20.62
N THR A 1158 24.89 -8.54 19.91
CA THR A 1158 25.28 -9.94 20.02
C THR A 1158 26.26 -10.29 18.90
N VAL A 1159 27.51 -10.56 19.28
CA VAL A 1159 28.55 -10.99 18.35
C VAL A 1159 28.55 -12.53 18.28
N LYS A 1160 28.25 -13.08 17.10
CA LYS A 1160 28.16 -14.52 16.83
C LYS A 1160 29.45 -15.04 16.19
N ALA A 1161 29.79 -16.31 16.44
CA ALA A 1161 30.95 -16.96 15.83
C ALA A 1161 30.87 -16.95 14.29
N SER A 1162 32.00 -16.66 13.63
CA SER A 1162 32.09 -16.56 12.16
C SER A 1162 31.73 -17.88 11.48
N SER A 1163 30.89 -17.80 10.44
CA SER A 1163 30.46 -18.93 9.62
C SER A 1163 31.40 -19.28 8.45
N GLY A 1164 32.71 -18.98 8.53
CA GLY A 1164 33.65 -19.23 7.43
C GLY A 1164 35.11 -19.45 7.83
N SER A 1165 35.69 -20.57 7.37
CA SER A 1165 37.14 -20.84 7.43
C SER A 1165 37.83 -20.30 6.18
N SER A 1166 38.54 -19.16 6.27
CA SER A 1166 39.42 -18.69 5.20
C SER A 1166 40.87 -19.15 5.44
N SER A 1167 41.37 -20.01 4.55
CA SER A 1167 42.77 -20.40 4.46
C SER A 1167 43.28 -20.15 3.05
N GLY A 1168 44.25 -19.25 2.90
CA GLY A 1168 44.98 -19.03 1.65
C GLY A 1168 45.02 -17.58 1.20
N GLU A 1169 46.23 -17.01 1.25
CA GLU A 1169 46.65 -15.68 0.77
C GLU A 1169 45.90 -14.47 1.39
N GLY A 1170 46.64 -13.37 1.59
CA GLY A 1170 46.05 -12.12 2.07
C GLY A 1170 45.53 -11.28 0.92
N ASP A 1171 44.56 -10.42 1.19
CA ASP A 1171 43.94 -9.50 0.24
C ASP A 1171 43.32 -8.30 1.00
N ILE A 1172 43.01 -7.22 0.29
CA ILE A 1172 42.25 -6.07 0.80
C ILE A 1172 40.95 -5.95 0.01
N VAL A 1173 39.82 -5.87 0.70
CA VAL A 1173 38.48 -5.67 0.13
C VAL A 1173 37.83 -4.48 0.82
N LEU A 1174 37.19 -3.59 0.06
CA LEU A 1174 36.48 -2.44 0.62
C LEU A 1174 35.01 -2.75 0.90
N ASP A 1175 34.42 -2.09 1.90
CA ASP A 1175 32.99 -2.21 2.22
C ASP A 1175 32.08 -1.50 1.20
N SER A 1176 32.65 -0.76 0.25
CA SER A 1176 31.97 -0.25 -0.96
C SER A 1176 32.96 -0.09 -2.11
N SER A 1177 32.48 -0.29 -3.35
CA SER A 1177 33.25 -0.07 -4.58
C SER A 1177 32.92 1.26 -5.25
N GLU A 1178 31.73 1.81 -5.02
CA GLU A 1178 31.25 3.07 -5.59
C GLU A 1178 30.36 3.79 -4.55
N VAL A 1179 30.40 5.13 -4.50
CA VAL A 1179 29.63 5.98 -3.59
C VAL A 1179 29.23 7.29 -4.30
N THR A 1180 27.98 7.72 -4.14
CA THR A 1180 27.52 9.07 -4.52
C THR A 1180 27.15 9.86 -3.26
N MET A 1181 27.50 11.15 -3.19
CA MET A 1181 27.28 12.02 -2.03
C MET A 1181 27.33 13.51 -2.43
N ASP A 1182 26.73 14.41 -1.66
CA ASP A 1182 26.72 15.85 -1.98
C ASP A 1182 28.05 16.54 -1.60
N LYS A 1183 28.37 17.66 -2.25
CA LYS A 1183 29.50 18.51 -1.86
C LYS A 1183 29.39 18.97 -0.39
N GLY A 1184 30.35 18.53 0.43
CA GLY A 1184 30.44 18.83 1.87
C GLY A 1184 30.14 17.64 2.78
N ASP A 1185 29.52 16.57 2.25
CA ASP A 1185 29.23 15.35 3.00
C ASP A 1185 30.51 14.59 3.39
N THR A 1186 30.35 13.62 4.30
CA THR A 1186 31.41 12.69 4.72
C THR A 1186 30.96 11.24 4.66
N TYR A 1187 31.83 10.36 4.17
CA TYR A 1187 31.62 8.91 4.09
C TYR A 1187 32.77 8.14 4.75
N ASP A 1188 32.47 7.25 5.70
CA ASP A 1188 33.49 6.38 6.32
C ASP A 1188 33.65 5.07 5.55
N LEU A 1189 34.80 4.90 4.92
CA LEU A 1189 35.15 3.73 4.11
C LEU A 1189 36.05 2.76 4.90
N PHE A 1190 35.81 1.46 4.81
CA PHE A 1190 36.49 0.41 5.57
C PHE A 1190 37.17 -0.62 4.66
N ALA A 1191 38.40 -1.01 5.04
CA ALA A 1191 39.17 -2.06 4.39
C ALA A 1191 39.15 -3.36 5.23
N GLU A 1192 38.41 -4.37 4.78
CA GLU A 1192 38.56 -5.75 5.24
C GLU A 1192 39.89 -6.30 4.72
N VAL A 1193 40.72 -6.84 5.62
CA VAL A 1193 42.03 -7.40 5.26
C VAL A 1193 42.09 -8.86 5.71
N SER A 1194 42.44 -9.75 4.78
CA SER A 1194 42.50 -11.19 4.99
C SER A 1194 43.94 -11.72 5.15
N GLY A 1195 44.08 -12.96 5.65
CA GLY A 1195 45.37 -13.65 5.79
C GLY A 1195 46.27 -13.11 6.91
N ASN A 1196 47.55 -13.50 6.89
CA ASN A 1196 48.56 -13.12 7.90
C ASN A 1196 49.10 -11.68 7.70
N PHE A 1197 48.25 -10.73 7.31
CA PHE A 1197 48.65 -9.33 7.18
C PHE A 1197 48.86 -8.70 8.56
N SER A 1198 49.97 -7.98 8.72
CA SER A 1198 50.35 -7.30 9.98
C SER A 1198 50.83 -5.85 9.77
N GLY A 1199 50.61 -5.31 8.57
CA GLY A 1199 50.92 -3.92 8.24
C GLY A 1199 49.77 -2.96 8.56
N GLN A 1200 49.97 -1.67 8.25
CA GLN A 1200 48.90 -0.67 8.21
C GLN A 1200 48.31 -0.59 6.80
N VAL A 1201 47.04 -0.21 6.70
CA VAL A 1201 46.43 0.18 5.42
C VAL A 1201 46.77 1.65 5.14
N VAL A 1202 47.24 1.92 3.93
CA VAL A 1202 47.63 3.23 3.43
C VAL A 1202 46.60 3.68 2.40
N TRP A 1203 45.87 4.73 2.76
CA TRP A 1203 44.84 5.34 1.93
C TRP A 1203 45.38 6.51 1.12
N LYS A 1204 44.93 6.64 -0.14
CA LYS A 1204 45.29 7.75 -1.03
C LYS A 1204 44.12 8.11 -1.94
N SER A 1205 43.92 9.40 -2.20
CA SER A 1205 43.24 9.92 -3.39
C SER A 1205 44.28 10.53 -4.32
N LYS A 1206 44.03 10.54 -5.63
CA LYS A 1206 44.73 11.42 -6.57
C LYS A 1206 44.00 12.73 -6.81
N ASP A 1207 42.72 12.75 -6.49
CA ASP A 1207 41.74 13.77 -6.89
C ASP A 1207 41.40 14.59 -5.64
N THR A 1208 42.43 15.17 -5.01
CA THR A 1208 42.32 15.83 -3.69
C THR A 1208 41.49 17.10 -3.70
N ASP A 1209 41.23 17.63 -4.89
CA ASP A 1209 40.40 18.81 -5.12
C ASP A 1209 38.90 18.44 -5.16
N VAL A 1210 38.58 17.16 -5.38
CA VAL A 1210 37.22 16.59 -5.37
C VAL A 1210 36.91 15.92 -4.03
N VAL A 1211 37.87 15.19 -3.43
CA VAL A 1211 37.71 14.55 -2.11
C VAL A 1211 38.96 14.63 -1.23
N THR A 1212 38.78 14.87 0.08
CA THR A 1212 39.86 14.68 1.06
C THR A 1212 39.73 13.33 1.78
N VAL A 1213 40.85 12.80 2.26
CA VAL A 1213 40.95 11.48 2.91
C VAL A 1213 41.60 11.63 4.28
N LYS A 1214 40.90 11.21 5.33
CA LYS A 1214 41.40 11.25 6.71
C LYS A 1214 41.35 9.84 7.31
N VAL A 1215 42.52 9.23 7.47
CA VAL A 1215 42.67 7.90 8.09
C VAL A 1215 42.34 7.99 9.59
N ASP A 1216 41.61 7.01 10.12
CA ASP A 1216 41.31 6.93 11.55
C ASP A 1216 42.61 6.73 12.37
N PRO A 1217 42.82 7.50 13.46
CA PRO A 1217 44.05 7.46 14.23
C PRO A 1217 44.17 6.22 15.13
N THR A 1218 43.10 5.44 15.30
CA THR A 1218 43.03 4.24 16.15
C THR A 1218 43.07 2.94 15.34
N ASP A 1219 42.52 2.91 14.13
CA ASP A 1219 42.58 1.78 13.20
C ASP A 1219 42.76 2.23 11.73
N SER A 1220 43.97 2.03 11.19
CA SER A 1220 44.31 2.39 9.81
C SER A 1220 43.41 1.79 8.71
N ARG A 1221 42.59 0.77 9.04
CA ARG A 1221 41.62 0.18 8.11
C ARG A 1221 40.38 1.04 7.87
N TYR A 1222 40.23 2.17 8.54
CA TYR A 1222 39.15 3.13 8.30
C TYR A 1222 39.71 4.44 7.75
N ALA A 1223 38.99 5.04 6.80
CA ALA A 1223 39.23 6.39 6.34
C ALA A 1223 37.91 7.13 6.09
N THR A 1224 37.79 8.32 6.68
CA THR A 1224 36.71 9.27 6.36
C THR A 1224 37.08 9.99 5.07
N ILE A 1225 36.18 9.93 4.10
CA ILE A 1225 36.24 10.65 2.82
C ILE A 1225 35.32 11.86 2.94
N THR A 1226 35.73 13.04 2.50
CA THR A 1226 34.91 14.27 2.53
C THR A 1226 34.83 14.88 1.14
N GLY A 1227 33.62 15.14 0.65
CA GLY A 1227 33.38 15.82 -0.63
C GLY A 1227 33.83 17.28 -0.58
N VAL A 1228 34.75 17.68 -1.45
CA VAL A 1228 35.35 19.02 -1.49
C VAL A 1228 34.77 19.85 -2.64
N ASP A 1229 34.62 19.25 -3.82
CA ASP A 1229 34.01 19.88 -4.97
C ASP A 1229 33.34 18.86 -5.89
N ARG A 1230 32.45 19.34 -6.77
CA ARG A 1230 31.71 18.50 -7.71
C ARG A 1230 32.64 17.78 -8.68
N GLY A 1231 32.39 16.49 -8.91
CA GLY A 1231 33.19 15.66 -9.82
C GLY A 1231 33.38 14.24 -9.33
N TRP A 1232 34.25 13.51 -10.00
CA TRP A 1232 34.55 12.10 -9.71
C TRP A 1232 35.96 11.95 -9.11
N ALA A 1233 36.12 11.02 -8.18
CA ALA A 1233 37.40 10.71 -7.53
C ALA A 1233 37.58 9.21 -7.27
N ARG A 1234 38.82 8.70 -7.32
CA ARG A 1234 39.11 7.31 -6.94
C ARG A 1234 39.97 7.21 -5.69
N ILE A 1235 39.37 6.69 -4.61
CA ILE A 1235 40.06 6.34 -3.37
C ILE A 1235 40.75 4.99 -3.53
N THR A 1236 42.01 4.91 -3.11
CA THR A 1236 42.83 3.68 -3.12
C THR A 1236 43.20 3.29 -1.69
N ALA A 1237 42.84 2.08 -1.27
CA ALA A 1237 43.39 1.43 -0.10
C ALA A 1237 44.53 0.50 -0.51
N SER A 1238 45.66 0.55 0.18
CA SER A 1238 46.81 -0.30 -0.11
C SER A 1238 47.46 -0.83 1.15
N SER A 1239 47.99 -2.04 1.08
CA SER A 1239 48.87 -2.59 2.11
C SER A 1239 50.16 -1.76 2.21
N SER A 1240 50.77 -1.68 3.40
CA SER A 1240 51.99 -0.88 3.62
C SER A 1240 53.21 -1.33 2.81
N ASP A 1241 53.22 -2.55 2.25
CA ASP A 1241 54.22 -3.06 1.30
C ASP A 1241 53.80 -2.91 -0.18
N GLY A 1242 52.61 -2.36 -0.44
CA GLY A 1242 52.05 -2.13 -1.78
C GLY A 1242 51.59 -3.39 -2.51
N LYS A 1243 51.56 -4.55 -1.85
CA LYS A 1243 51.31 -5.85 -2.49
C LYS A 1243 49.82 -6.10 -2.82
N TYR A 1244 48.95 -5.59 -1.96
CA TYR A 1244 47.49 -5.67 -2.03
C TYR A 1244 46.90 -4.27 -2.13
N VAL A 1245 45.97 -4.08 -3.05
CA VAL A 1245 45.38 -2.77 -3.40
C VAL A 1245 43.92 -2.95 -3.80
N ALA A 1246 43.04 -2.11 -3.25
CA ALA A 1246 41.63 -2.02 -3.59
C ALA A 1246 41.22 -0.57 -3.85
N TYR A 1247 40.11 -0.37 -4.56
CA TYR A 1247 39.64 0.93 -5.02
C TYR A 1247 38.16 1.13 -4.72
N CYS A 1248 37.78 2.36 -4.41
CA CYS A 1248 36.40 2.81 -4.36
C CYS A 1248 36.27 4.13 -5.14
N GLU A 1249 35.24 4.26 -5.95
CA GLU A 1249 34.95 5.44 -6.75
C GLU A 1249 33.92 6.33 -6.04
N PHE A 1250 34.09 7.64 -6.16
CA PHE A 1250 33.23 8.64 -5.53
C PHE A 1250 32.72 9.61 -6.59
N THR A 1251 31.42 9.84 -6.61
CA THR A 1251 30.76 10.91 -7.38
C THR A 1251 30.25 11.96 -6.40
N ILE A 1252 30.69 13.20 -6.55
CA ILE A 1252 30.29 14.34 -5.73
C ILE A 1252 29.35 15.24 -6.54
N GLU A 1253 28.11 15.38 -6.05
CA GLU A 1253 27.03 16.16 -6.68
C GLU A 1253 26.84 17.59 -6.11
#